data_AF-A0AA97DWD1-F1
#
_entry.id   AF-A0AA97DWD1-F1
#
_cell.length_a   1.000
_cell.length_b   1.000
_cell.length_c   1.000
_cell.angle_alpha   90.00
_cell.angle_beta   90.00
_cell.angle_gamma   90.00
#
_symmetry.space_group_name_H-M   'P 1'
#
loop_
_entity.id
_entity.type
_entity.pdbx_description
1 polymer ?
#
loop_
_entity_poly.entity_id
_entity_poly.type
_entity_poly.pdbx_seq_one_letter_code
_entity_poly.pdbx_strand_id
1 'polypeptide(L)'
;MSDNQNTFATLGDPVGIVTKLSGSVTVQSIDGQTRELQIGDQIYFAETIITGTNASVTIAFVDGTEVVIGGDSIVEINEEVYNPGSNEELVEDATAEAEALQAAILAGDDPTLVQDAPAAGDTAEQDRVDVSIDRNNTSVQIGFGNDTESSLPTYGYDTDNGSRSISVAVFSIRSTDDRSSSDISDTTSVAQFVDGLVNGVSYTTSSGLSGLTGDQGADGSFQYNEGDTITFSVGGVVVAEFSSSVIQGGYLFLQDIAGVELSDLNNNYVENMAIFLQAIQDGLTDSDTGTDSDDGILQTNDLTNLEEVSGVITITAEMREALADYDLSIIEMDKEDLSDLLAAIGIEFTRDSEIADGTGENVFETLAMEHVQDSIETYAGDRIPDEFDERTPDVIEFNQGTVTYDFTEVEETGQLTFSASDLANGVVTNQVFEENLAVSNVSLGAGFEDLGELVDNGDGTYTINITKDDLTPYDLEGLSFDFTVNDWTASYTESSSVALDTNKSHLSTDISEVSESDEYAQFTLSSTLSFDEAQTLKITFTSELLSEALGKQIAEYADDFSMPFEYSTDGGETWISATLDSMSVNENGILWPTFAIELPADSTSIEVRIPIFDDVEVEGDEYIEAVITGDNFYDENVSVKIIDNDTEEATQPVVSIDYVYAIEGQEYAEFTISLSEASTTDVTVDYGVVGVGATAGEDFEDVSGTVTIPAGQTSVTVQVPIIDDTEIEDAEMAFVTLSNVTGDAVLGDMQGSLRIFDNDSEDLLQVNLDIDPVTEDSIVNNVEADEMVTITGSVTGDDFVSGLVTLYINEVQYNAVVGSDGVWSVDVQGSDLAADSDGQIDASVLVSNGEGQQGTARLH
;
A
#
# COMPACT_ATOMS: atom_id res chain seq x y z
N MET A 1 40.33 22.09 -22.26
CA MET A 1 39.76 21.20 -21.24
C MET A 1 39.04 22.08 -20.25
N SER A 2 37.74 22.17 -20.45
CA SER A 2 36.67 22.69 -19.58
C SER A 2 35.50 22.88 -20.55
N ASP A 3 34.83 21.78 -20.88
CA ASP A 3 33.44 21.83 -21.31
C ASP A 3 32.65 21.49 -20.05
N ASN A 4 32.09 22.53 -19.41
CA ASN A 4 30.95 22.36 -18.53
C ASN A 4 29.75 22.13 -19.46
N GLN A 5 29.40 20.88 -19.68
CA GLN A 5 28.05 20.50 -20.08
C GLN A 5 27.38 20.02 -18.80
N ASN A 6 26.31 20.70 -18.37
CA ASN A 6 25.41 20.15 -17.35
C ASN A 6 24.95 18.78 -17.86
N THR A 7 25.13 17.74 -17.05
CA THR A 7 24.65 16.39 -17.37
C THR A 7 23.14 16.39 -17.25
N PHE A 8 22.43 16.03 -18.31
CA PHE A 8 20.99 15.75 -18.31
C PHE A 8 20.75 14.65 -17.27
N ALA A 9 19.92 14.88 -16.24
CA ALA A 9 19.70 13.91 -15.18
C ALA A 9 18.87 12.74 -15.74
N THR A 10 19.36 11.51 -15.60
CA THR A 10 18.71 10.31 -16.14
C THR A 10 18.63 9.25 -15.05
N LEU A 11 17.53 8.51 -15.00
CA LEU A 11 17.39 7.38 -14.09
C LEU A 11 17.86 6.09 -14.79
N GLY A 12 18.88 5.45 -14.23
CA GLY A 12 19.36 4.14 -14.70
C GLY A 12 20.05 4.12 -16.07
N ASP A 13 20.15 2.91 -16.64
CA ASP A 13 20.69 2.68 -17.97
C ASP A 13 19.64 3.04 -19.06
N PRO A 14 20.07 3.32 -20.31
CA PRO A 14 19.16 3.61 -21.41
C PRO A 14 18.19 2.46 -21.69
N VAL A 15 16.90 2.75 -21.68
CA VAL A 15 15.83 1.78 -21.97
C VAL A 15 15.50 1.68 -23.46
N GLY A 16 15.81 2.72 -24.24
CA GLY A 16 15.54 2.73 -25.68
C GLY A 16 16.39 3.70 -26.49
N ILE A 17 16.26 3.63 -27.82
CA ILE A 17 16.95 4.50 -28.78
C ILE A 17 15.98 5.01 -29.83
N VAL A 18 16.07 6.31 -30.17
CA VAL A 18 15.25 6.91 -31.23
C VAL A 18 15.67 6.41 -32.61
N THR A 19 14.80 5.69 -33.31
CA THR A 19 15.06 5.11 -34.63
C THR A 19 14.47 5.91 -35.79
N LYS A 20 13.39 6.67 -35.54
CA LYS A 20 12.79 7.61 -36.50
C LYS A 20 12.29 8.86 -35.80
N LEU A 21 12.38 9.99 -36.49
CA LEU A 21 11.94 11.28 -35.98
C LEU A 21 11.39 12.14 -37.12
N SER A 22 10.26 12.80 -36.90
CA SER A 22 9.66 13.81 -37.77
C SER A 22 9.14 14.96 -36.92
N GLY A 23 9.31 16.21 -37.36
CA GLY A 23 8.91 17.40 -36.58
C GLY A 23 9.85 17.70 -35.41
N SER A 24 9.41 18.58 -34.50
CA SER A 24 10.10 18.96 -33.26
C SER A 24 9.56 18.12 -32.12
N VAL A 25 10.45 17.40 -31.45
CA VAL A 25 10.14 16.54 -30.29
C VAL A 25 11.15 16.86 -29.20
N THR A 26 10.64 17.16 -28.02
CA THR A 26 11.42 17.47 -26.83
C THR A 26 11.29 16.31 -25.86
N VAL A 27 12.36 16.00 -25.14
CA VAL A 27 12.31 15.13 -23.96
C VAL A 27 12.63 15.95 -22.72
N GLN A 28 11.93 15.68 -21.63
CA GLN A 28 12.13 16.26 -20.32
C GLN A 28 12.64 15.19 -19.35
N SER A 29 13.71 15.47 -18.61
CA SER A 29 14.21 14.61 -17.54
C SER A 29 13.43 14.80 -16.23
N ILE A 30 13.67 13.89 -15.27
CA ILE A 30 13.07 13.93 -13.92
C ILE A 30 13.35 15.23 -13.14
N ASP A 31 14.46 15.92 -13.41
CA ASP A 31 14.80 17.23 -12.82
C ASP A 31 14.22 18.42 -13.61
N GLY A 32 13.30 18.16 -14.55
CA GLY A 32 12.59 19.16 -15.34
C GLY A 32 13.38 19.76 -16.50
N GLN A 33 14.63 19.35 -16.73
CA GLN A 33 15.43 19.86 -17.86
C GLN A 33 14.95 19.29 -19.20
N THR A 34 15.00 20.10 -20.25
CA THR A 34 14.49 19.73 -21.58
C THR A 34 15.58 19.72 -22.66
N ARG A 35 15.48 18.79 -23.61
CA ARG A 35 16.32 18.76 -24.83
C ARG A 35 15.53 18.30 -26.05
N GLU A 36 15.90 18.80 -27.23
CA GLU A 36 15.37 18.27 -28.49
C GLU A 36 15.98 16.91 -28.81
N LEU A 37 15.12 15.96 -29.20
CA LEU A 37 15.54 14.62 -29.61
C LEU A 37 16.10 14.60 -31.03
N GLN A 38 17.11 13.74 -31.25
CA GLN A 38 17.67 13.39 -32.54
C GLN A 38 17.62 11.88 -32.78
N ILE A 39 17.68 11.46 -34.05
CA ILE A 39 17.79 10.03 -34.38
C ILE A 39 19.12 9.50 -33.84
N GLY A 40 19.03 8.42 -33.05
CA GLY A 40 20.15 7.80 -32.36
C GLY A 40 20.32 8.23 -30.91
N ASP A 41 19.50 9.17 -30.42
CA ASP A 41 19.51 9.54 -29.01
C ASP A 41 18.97 8.42 -28.14
N GLN A 42 19.56 8.28 -26.96
CA GLN A 42 19.13 7.38 -25.91
C GLN A 42 17.92 7.96 -25.17
N ILE A 43 17.03 7.08 -24.75
CA ILE A 43 15.85 7.36 -23.93
C ILE A 43 15.99 6.58 -22.63
N TYR A 44 15.66 7.23 -21.52
CA TYR A 44 15.78 6.70 -20.16
C TYR A 44 14.41 6.56 -19.51
N PHE A 45 14.36 5.74 -18.46
CA PHE A 45 13.16 5.58 -17.66
C PHE A 45 12.79 6.91 -16.95
N ALA A 46 11.51 7.19 -16.79
CA ALA A 46 10.93 8.43 -16.25
C ALA A 46 11.23 9.71 -17.05
N GLU A 47 11.69 9.60 -18.30
CA GLU A 47 11.73 10.74 -19.21
C GLU A 47 10.35 11.02 -19.84
N THR A 48 9.98 12.29 -19.99
CA THR A 48 8.71 12.70 -20.63
C THR A 48 8.94 13.21 -22.05
N ILE A 49 8.33 12.56 -23.03
CA ILE A 49 8.40 12.89 -24.46
C ILE A 49 7.24 13.81 -24.84
N ILE A 50 7.57 15.00 -25.36
CA ILE A 50 6.61 16.03 -25.77
C ILE A 50 6.74 16.25 -27.27
N THR A 51 5.65 16.01 -28.00
CA THR A 51 5.60 16.09 -29.48
C THR A 51 4.71 17.25 -29.94
N GLY A 52 5.21 18.09 -30.85
CA GLY A 52 4.42 19.19 -31.42
C GLY A 52 3.43 18.75 -32.51
N THR A 53 2.60 19.69 -32.98
CA THR A 53 1.61 19.45 -34.03
C THR A 53 2.29 19.03 -35.35
N ASN A 54 2.05 17.79 -35.79
CA ASN A 54 2.72 17.08 -36.91
C ASN A 54 4.13 16.53 -36.61
N ALA A 55 4.51 16.39 -35.35
CA ALA A 55 5.70 15.65 -34.96
C ALA A 55 5.38 14.15 -34.73
N SER A 56 6.41 13.31 -34.75
CA SER A 56 6.31 11.90 -34.35
C SER A 56 7.71 11.37 -34.03
N VAL A 57 7.81 10.49 -33.05
CA VAL A 57 9.07 9.78 -32.72
C VAL A 57 8.82 8.27 -32.66
N THR A 58 9.79 7.49 -33.14
CA THR A 58 9.82 6.03 -32.95
C THR A 58 11.00 5.67 -32.07
N ILE A 59 10.72 4.97 -30.98
CA ILE A 59 11.71 4.50 -30.00
C ILE A 59 11.76 2.98 -30.11
N ALA A 60 12.96 2.43 -30.30
CA ALA A 60 13.21 1.00 -30.18
C ALA A 60 13.77 0.72 -28.78
N PHE A 61 13.02 -0.02 -27.97
CA PHE A 61 13.42 -0.39 -26.62
C PHE A 61 14.39 -1.60 -26.64
N VAL A 62 15.14 -1.77 -25.56
CA VAL A 62 16.18 -2.81 -25.44
C VAL A 62 15.62 -4.24 -25.46
N ASP A 63 14.35 -4.41 -25.13
CA ASP A 63 13.57 -5.66 -25.21
C ASP A 63 13.20 -6.06 -26.66
N GLY A 64 13.36 -5.15 -27.62
CA GLY A 64 13.04 -5.35 -29.03
C GLY A 64 11.68 -4.80 -29.48
N THR A 65 10.91 -4.14 -28.61
CA THR A 65 9.67 -3.45 -29.00
C THR A 65 9.96 -2.11 -29.68
N GLU A 66 9.10 -1.71 -30.62
CA GLU A 66 9.14 -0.36 -31.24
C GLU A 66 7.83 0.37 -30.93
N VAL A 67 7.92 1.51 -30.25
CA VAL A 67 6.76 2.38 -29.95
C VAL A 67 6.81 3.62 -30.82
N VAL A 68 5.66 4.03 -31.35
CA VAL A 68 5.50 5.25 -32.15
C VAL A 68 4.63 6.24 -31.38
N ILE A 69 5.22 7.38 -31.00
CA ILE A 69 4.51 8.48 -30.37
C ILE A 69 4.12 9.48 -31.48
N GLY A 70 2.82 9.81 -31.54
CA GLY A 70 2.22 10.70 -32.53
C GLY A 70 2.55 12.17 -32.30
N GLY A 71 1.82 13.08 -32.94
CA GLY A 71 1.92 14.51 -32.66
C GLY A 71 0.92 14.93 -31.58
N ASP A 72 1.12 16.12 -31.00
CA ASP A 72 0.31 16.66 -29.90
C ASP A 72 0.14 15.67 -28.72
N SER A 73 1.22 14.96 -28.39
CA SER A 73 1.27 13.94 -27.34
C SER A 73 2.33 14.28 -26.30
N ILE A 74 2.00 14.03 -25.03
CA ILE A 74 2.91 14.05 -23.87
C ILE A 74 2.88 12.63 -23.30
N VAL A 75 4.02 11.95 -23.29
CA VAL A 75 4.13 10.55 -22.88
C VAL A 75 5.33 10.38 -21.96
N GLU A 76 5.10 9.92 -20.74
CA GLU A 76 6.15 9.51 -19.82
C GLU A 76 6.60 8.08 -20.10
N ILE A 77 7.90 7.82 -20.05
CA ILE A 77 8.46 6.48 -20.21
C ILE A 77 8.44 5.76 -18.85
N ASN A 78 7.32 5.09 -18.58
CA ASN A 78 7.10 4.26 -17.38
C ASN A 78 7.03 2.77 -17.75
N GLU A 79 6.73 1.91 -16.77
CA GLU A 79 6.61 0.47 -16.99
C GLU A 79 5.49 0.09 -17.95
N GLU A 80 4.40 0.86 -18.08
CA GLU A 80 3.36 0.55 -19.07
C GLU A 80 3.82 0.79 -20.51
N VAL A 81 4.70 1.78 -20.71
CA VAL A 81 5.29 2.09 -22.02
C VAL A 81 6.51 1.20 -22.31
N TYR A 82 7.18 0.69 -21.26
CA TYR A 82 8.44 -0.06 -21.31
C TYR A 82 8.36 -1.55 -20.89
N ASN A 83 7.22 -2.09 -20.47
CA ASN A 83 7.08 -3.49 -20.06
C ASN A 83 6.06 -4.26 -20.94
N PRO A 84 6.52 -5.24 -21.73
CA PRO A 84 5.64 -6.23 -22.33
C PRO A 84 5.38 -7.33 -21.30
N GLY A 85 4.17 -7.35 -20.74
CA GLY A 85 3.66 -8.57 -20.13
C GLY A 85 3.93 -9.77 -21.06
N SER A 86 4.24 -10.92 -20.46
CA SER A 86 4.50 -12.15 -21.19
C SER A 86 3.41 -12.35 -22.25
N ASN A 87 3.84 -12.62 -23.49
CA ASN A 87 2.95 -12.80 -24.64
C ASN A 87 2.07 -14.07 -24.55
N GLU A 88 1.82 -14.57 -23.33
CA GLU A 88 0.97 -15.72 -23.02
C GLU A 88 -0.39 -15.30 -22.45
N GLU A 89 -0.56 -14.09 -21.89
CA GLU A 89 -1.84 -13.67 -21.30
C GLU A 89 -2.76 -12.90 -22.28
N LEU A 90 -2.20 -12.22 -23.29
CA LEU A 90 -2.99 -11.53 -24.34
C LEU A 90 -3.55 -12.47 -25.42
N VAL A 91 -3.24 -13.77 -25.35
CA VAL A 91 -3.72 -14.75 -26.34
C VAL A 91 -5.08 -15.33 -25.95
N GLU A 92 -5.48 -15.30 -24.68
CA GLU A 92 -6.74 -15.93 -24.26
C GLU A 92 -7.96 -15.07 -24.63
N ASP A 93 -7.87 -13.74 -24.48
CA ASP A 93 -8.98 -12.82 -24.78
C ASP A 93 -9.16 -12.59 -26.30
N ALA A 94 -8.04 -12.49 -27.05
CA ALA A 94 -8.07 -12.35 -28.50
C ALA A 94 -8.58 -13.62 -29.22
N THR A 95 -8.44 -14.81 -28.61
CA THR A 95 -8.95 -16.06 -29.19
C THR A 95 -10.47 -16.18 -28.99
N ALA A 96 -11.01 -15.73 -27.85
CA ALA A 96 -12.45 -15.67 -27.60
C ALA A 96 -13.16 -14.66 -28.51
N GLU A 97 -12.59 -13.47 -28.70
CA GLU A 97 -13.12 -12.46 -29.64
C GLU A 97 -13.00 -12.91 -31.10
N ALA A 98 -11.90 -13.56 -31.49
CA ALA A 98 -11.74 -14.09 -32.84
C ALA A 98 -12.73 -15.23 -33.15
N GLU A 99 -13.04 -16.11 -32.18
CA GLU A 99 -14.05 -17.15 -32.34
C GLU A 99 -15.47 -16.57 -32.41
N ALA A 100 -15.78 -15.53 -31.65
CA ALA A 100 -17.06 -14.80 -31.71
C ALA A 100 -17.24 -14.08 -33.07
N LEU A 101 -16.21 -13.41 -33.58
CA LEU A 101 -16.21 -12.79 -34.91
C LEU A 101 -16.32 -13.83 -36.03
N GLN A 102 -15.64 -14.97 -35.90
CA GLN A 102 -15.70 -16.05 -36.88
C GLN A 102 -17.10 -16.69 -36.92
N ALA A 103 -17.79 -16.79 -35.78
CA ALA A 103 -19.18 -17.26 -35.68
C ALA A 103 -20.18 -16.25 -36.28
N ALA A 104 -20.01 -14.95 -36.05
CA ALA A 104 -20.86 -13.89 -36.62
C ALA A 104 -20.75 -13.82 -38.16
N ILE A 105 -19.52 -13.95 -38.70
CA ILE A 105 -19.28 -13.99 -40.15
C ILE A 105 -19.91 -15.24 -40.80
N LEU A 106 -19.92 -16.39 -40.10
CA LEU A 106 -20.55 -17.62 -40.58
C LEU A 106 -22.09 -17.56 -40.53
N ALA A 107 -22.66 -16.78 -39.61
CA ALA A 107 -24.10 -16.51 -39.50
C ALA A 107 -24.61 -15.44 -40.50
N GLY A 108 -23.70 -14.63 -41.05
CA GLY A 108 -24.00 -13.58 -42.01
C GLY A 108 -24.36 -12.23 -41.38
N ASP A 109 -24.01 -12.03 -40.11
CA ASP A 109 -24.19 -10.78 -39.38
C ASP A 109 -22.98 -9.84 -39.61
N ASP A 110 -23.19 -8.53 -39.49
CA ASP A 110 -22.15 -7.51 -39.68
C ASP A 110 -21.29 -7.39 -38.42
N PRO A 111 -20.00 -7.77 -38.45
CA PRO A 111 -19.17 -7.90 -37.25
C PRO A 111 -18.78 -6.56 -36.60
N THR A 112 -19.13 -5.40 -37.17
CA THR A 112 -18.87 -4.09 -36.55
C THR A 112 -19.98 -3.64 -35.59
N LEU A 113 -20.94 -4.52 -35.27
CA LEU A 113 -22.11 -4.19 -34.44
C LEU A 113 -22.32 -5.15 -33.25
N VAL A 114 -21.28 -5.85 -32.79
CA VAL A 114 -21.36 -6.61 -31.52
C VAL A 114 -21.49 -5.58 -30.38
N GLN A 115 -22.69 -5.48 -29.81
CA GLN A 115 -22.98 -4.66 -28.64
C GLN A 115 -22.64 -5.43 -27.37
N ASP A 116 -21.97 -4.75 -26.42
CA ASP A 116 -21.84 -5.18 -25.03
C ASP A 116 -23.18 -5.55 -24.40
N ALA A 117 -23.13 -6.50 -23.46
CA ALA A 117 -24.29 -6.96 -22.70
C ALA A 117 -24.85 -5.84 -21.77
N PRO A 118 -26.16 -5.85 -21.45
CA PRO A 118 -26.87 -4.66 -21.00
C PRO A 118 -26.89 -4.49 -19.47
N ALA A 119 -26.62 -3.27 -18.99
CA ALA A 119 -27.18 -2.77 -17.73
C ALA A 119 -28.52 -2.05 -17.99
N ALA A 120 -29.49 -2.31 -17.13
CA ALA A 120 -30.89 -1.94 -17.29
C ALA A 120 -31.16 -0.42 -17.15
N GLY A 121 -32.03 0.14 -18.00
CA GLY A 121 -32.77 1.36 -17.65
C GLY A 121 -33.03 2.41 -18.74
N ASP A 122 -33.98 2.10 -19.63
CA ASP A 122 -34.99 3.01 -20.22
C ASP A 122 -34.61 4.23 -21.11
N THR A 123 -34.98 4.06 -22.40
CA THR A 123 -35.55 4.97 -23.44
C THR A 123 -35.16 6.47 -23.49
N ALA A 124 -34.87 7.09 -24.65
CA ALA A 124 -35.60 7.02 -25.92
C ALA A 124 -34.85 7.71 -27.09
N GLU A 125 -35.23 7.27 -28.28
CA GLU A 125 -35.33 7.97 -29.58
C GLU A 125 -34.06 8.41 -30.35
N GLN A 126 -33.74 7.56 -31.31
CA GLN A 126 -32.92 7.81 -32.49
C GLN A 126 -33.61 8.78 -33.46
N ASP A 127 -32.83 9.66 -34.08
CA ASP A 127 -33.00 10.03 -35.49
C ASP A 127 -31.63 10.50 -36.04
N ARG A 128 -30.85 9.56 -36.60
CA ARG A 128 -29.67 9.89 -37.42
C ARG A 128 -30.08 9.93 -38.88
N VAL A 129 -29.94 11.11 -39.49
CA VAL A 129 -30.04 11.32 -40.94
C VAL A 129 -28.64 11.18 -41.53
N ASP A 130 -28.45 10.17 -42.38
CA ASP A 130 -27.23 10.02 -43.17
C ASP A 130 -27.09 11.15 -44.20
N VAL A 131 -25.96 11.86 -44.14
CA VAL A 131 -25.49 12.72 -45.23
C VAL A 131 -24.10 12.26 -45.65
N SER A 132 -24.05 11.49 -46.73
CA SER A 132 -22.82 11.15 -47.45
C SER A 132 -22.40 12.34 -48.32
N ILE A 133 -21.20 12.88 -48.09
CA ILE A 133 -20.55 13.85 -48.98
C ILE A 133 -19.24 13.23 -49.47
N ASP A 134 -19.29 12.76 -50.71
CA ASP A 134 -18.11 12.35 -51.47
C ASP A 134 -17.27 13.58 -51.85
N ARG A 135 -15.99 13.55 -51.45
CA ARG A 135 -14.98 14.56 -51.75
C ARG A 135 -14.37 14.24 -53.11
N ASN A 136 -14.90 14.82 -54.19
CA ASN A 136 -14.11 15.12 -55.42
C ASN A 136 -14.82 15.94 -56.53
N ASN A 137 -15.83 16.77 -56.25
CA ASN A 137 -16.31 17.73 -57.24
C ASN A 137 -17.08 18.92 -56.65
N THR A 138 -16.68 20.13 -57.01
CA THR A 138 -17.43 21.37 -56.80
C THR A 138 -18.41 21.57 -57.97
N SER A 139 -19.71 21.59 -57.65
CA SER A 139 -20.87 21.94 -58.49
C SER A 139 -21.44 20.87 -59.45
N VAL A 140 -22.57 20.29 -59.02
CA VAL A 140 -23.75 20.16 -59.90
C VAL A 140 -24.17 21.58 -60.28
N GLN A 141 -23.77 22.02 -61.48
CA GLN A 141 -24.48 23.06 -62.21
C GLN A 141 -25.57 22.39 -63.03
N ILE A 142 -26.80 22.92 -62.94
CA ILE A 142 -27.76 22.81 -64.03
C ILE A 142 -27.14 23.50 -65.24
N GLY A 143 -26.69 22.69 -66.21
CA GLY A 143 -26.12 23.19 -67.45
C GLY A 143 -26.92 22.71 -68.66
N PHE A 144 -27.74 23.60 -69.23
CA PHE A 144 -27.98 23.53 -70.67
C PHE A 144 -26.79 24.21 -71.36
N GLY A 145 -25.93 23.42 -71.99
CA GLY A 145 -25.17 23.83 -73.19
C GLY A 145 -23.69 24.18 -73.02
N ASN A 146 -22.87 23.29 -73.57
CA ASN A 146 -21.65 23.49 -74.38
C ASN A 146 -20.59 24.56 -74.01
N ASP A 147 -19.45 24.01 -73.58
CA ASP A 147 -18.18 23.95 -74.33
C ASP A 147 -17.11 25.05 -74.14
N THR A 148 -15.89 24.51 -73.99
CA THR A 148 -14.55 24.99 -74.34
C THR A 148 -13.77 26.01 -73.48
N GLU A 149 -12.55 25.54 -73.14
CA GLU A 149 -11.28 26.29 -72.96
C GLU A 149 -11.14 27.04 -71.63
N SER A 150 -9.97 27.21 -70.99
CA SER A 150 -8.59 26.77 -71.14
C SER A 150 -7.81 27.54 -70.05
N SER A 151 -6.77 26.92 -69.49
CA SER A 151 -5.52 27.55 -69.01
C SER A 151 -5.53 28.64 -67.91
N LEU A 152 -4.85 28.33 -66.78
CA LEU A 152 -3.94 29.24 -66.03
C LEU A 152 -3.01 30.01 -67.00
N PRO A 153 -2.32 31.13 -66.68
CA PRO A 153 -1.84 31.63 -65.38
C PRO A 153 -2.01 33.18 -65.23
N THR A 154 -1.41 33.94 -64.30
CA THR A 154 -0.02 34.45 -64.36
C THR A 154 0.29 35.35 -63.15
N TYR A 155 1.48 35.14 -62.59
CA TYR A 155 2.26 36.06 -61.75
C TYR A 155 2.42 37.46 -62.38
N GLY A 156 2.53 38.49 -61.53
CA GLY A 156 3.00 39.83 -61.90
C GLY A 156 3.58 40.57 -60.69
N TYR A 157 4.91 40.55 -60.57
CA TYR A 157 5.70 41.44 -59.73
C TYR A 157 5.63 42.89 -60.26
N ASP A 158 5.98 43.84 -59.38
CA ASP A 158 6.98 44.93 -59.60
C ASP A 158 6.57 46.31 -59.04
N THR A 159 7.28 46.68 -57.97
CA THR A 159 7.89 47.98 -57.59
C THR A 159 7.08 49.28 -57.61
N ASP A 160 7.10 50.02 -56.48
CA ASP A 160 8.21 50.93 -56.22
C ASP A 160 8.17 51.63 -54.85
N ASN A 161 9.38 51.96 -54.41
CA ASN A 161 9.84 52.59 -53.18
C ASN A 161 9.48 54.09 -53.08
N GLY A 162 9.18 54.64 -51.89
CA GLY A 162 9.14 56.11 -51.74
C GLY A 162 8.51 56.71 -50.48
N SER A 163 9.26 56.71 -49.39
CA SER A 163 9.42 57.77 -48.37
C SER A 163 8.45 58.99 -48.35
N ARG A 164 7.94 59.27 -47.13
CA ARG A 164 7.83 60.58 -46.44
C ARG A 164 6.58 61.47 -46.59
N SER A 165 5.96 61.70 -45.42
CA SER A 165 5.57 63.00 -44.79
C SER A 165 4.08 63.23 -44.54
N ILE A 166 3.78 63.36 -43.25
CA ILE A 166 2.61 63.96 -42.60
C ILE A 166 2.29 65.34 -43.18
N SER A 167 1.01 65.62 -43.45
CA SER A 167 0.35 66.91 -43.17
C SER A 167 -1.16 66.84 -43.34
N VAL A 168 -1.84 67.20 -42.26
CA VAL A 168 -3.27 67.44 -42.07
C VAL A 168 -3.84 68.42 -43.13
N ALA A 169 -5.00 68.08 -43.69
CA ALA A 169 -5.89 69.05 -44.34
C ALA A 169 -7.36 68.68 -44.08
N VAL A 170 -8.00 69.46 -43.21
CA VAL A 170 -9.45 69.48 -43.02
C VAL A 170 -10.10 70.03 -44.29
N PHE A 171 -11.02 69.27 -44.89
CA PHE A 171 -11.85 69.75 -45.99
C PHE A 171 -13.27 69.16 -45.92
N SER A 172 -14.22 69.92 -45.40
CA SER A 172 -15.65 69.58 -45.49
C SER A 172 -16.21 69.91 -46.87
N ILE A 173 -16.95 68.97 -47.48
CA ILE A 173 -17.96 69.27 -48.50
C ILE A 173 -19.26 68.56 -48.13
N ARG A 174 -20.33 69.34 -47.98
CA ARG A 174 -21.72 68.88 -48.11
C ARG A 174 -22.11 68.90 -49.58
N SER A 175 -22.65 67.79 -50.09
CA SER A 175 -23.58 67.78 -51.22
C SER A 175 -24.59 66.66 -50.98
N THR A 176 -25.85 67.06 -50.86
CA THR A 176 -27.03 66.20 -50.68
C THR A 176 -27.52 65.60 -51.99
N ASP A 177 -28.08 64.39 -51.86
CA ASP A 177 -28.94 63.60 -52.74
C ASP A 177 -28.23 62.63 -53.73
N ASP A 178 -28.55 61.33 -53.81
CA ASP A 178 -29.46 60.45 -53.06
C ASP A 178 -29.23 59.02 -53.59
N ARG A 179 -28.73 58.12 -52.72
CA ARG A 179 -29.11 56.69 -52.59
C ARG A 179 -28.14 55.96 -51.64
N SER A 180 -28.61 55.79 -50.40
CA SER A 180 -28.37 54.65 -49.48
C SER A 180 -27.05 53.87 -49.65
N SER A 181 -26.10 54.17 -48.78
CA SER A 181 -25.07 53.24 -48.31
C SER A 181 -25.29 53.10 -46.81
N SER A 182 -25.70 51.90 -46.40
CA SER A 182 -25.85 51.48 -45.01
C SER A 182 -24.54 51.59 -44.24
N ASP A 183 -24.70 52.01 -43.00
CA ASP A 183 -23.80 52.03 -41.84
C ASP A 183 -22.57 51.11 -41.91
N ILE A 184 -21.39 51.72 -41.74
CA ILE A 184 -20.28 51.08 -41.03
C ILE A 184 -20.58 51.37 -39.56
N SER A 185 -21.04 50.36 -38.82
CA SER A 185 -21.15 50.44 -37.37
C SER A 185 -19.74 50.31 -36.76
N ASP A 186 -19.26 51.37 -36.10
CA ASP A 186 -18.37 51.20 -34.96
C ASP A 186 -19.13 50.34 -33.94
N THR A 187 -18.71 49.08 -33.74
CA THR A 187 -19.34 48.15 -32.77
C THR A 187 -18.57 48.08 -31.46
N THR A 188 -18.03 49.22 -31.00
CA THR A 188 -17.41 49.31 -29.68
C THR A 188 -18.50 49.32 -28.61
N SER A 189 -18.51 48.28 -27.80
CA SER A 189 -19.40 48.08 -26.66
C SER A 189 -18.74 48.59 -25.38
N VAL A 190 -19.56 48.87 -24.36
CA VAL A 190 -19.11 49.24 -23.02
C VAL A 190 -19.75 48.29 -22.02
N ALA A 191 -18.94 47.75 -21.11
CA ALA A 191 -19.39 46.98 -19.95
C ALA A 191 -18.79 47.55 -18.66
N GLN A 192 -19.28 47.10 -17.52
CA GLN A 192 -18.77 47.49 -16.20
C GLN A 192 -18.18 46.26 -15.49
N PHE A 193 -16.97 46.40 -14.94
CA PHE A 193 -16.35 45.38 -14.09
C PHE A 193 -16.94 45.46 -12.67
N VAL A 194 -17.53 44.36 -12.20
CA VAL A 194 -18.38 44.32 -11.02
C VAL A 194 -17.80 43.40 -9.96
N ASP A 195 -17.13 44.03 -9.02
CA ASP A 195 -16.82 43.58 -7.67
C ASP A 195 -16.82 44.86 -6.82
N GLY A 196 -18.01 45.43 -6.60
CA GLY A 196 -18.19 46.83 -6.24
C GLY A 196 -17.59 47.79 -7.27
N LEU A 197 -18.21 47.93 -8.46
CA LEU A 197 -17.87 48.90 -9.52
C LEU A 197 -16.37 49.32 -9.55
N VAL A 198 -15.50 48.44 -10.03
CA VAL A 198 -14.06 48.56 -9.85
C VAL A 198 -13.45 49.62 -10.79
N ASN A 199 -12.97 50.72 -10.25
CA ASN A 199 -12.30 51.80 -10.97
C ASN A 199 -10.77 51.68 -10.88
N GLY A 200 -10.09 52.01 -11.98
CA GLY A 200 -8.63 52.13 -11.99
C GLY A 200 -7.85 50.85 -12.32
N VAL A 201 -8.52 49.76 -12.70
CA VAL A 201 -7.87 48.57 -13.29
C VAL A 201 -7.51 48.88 -14.75
N SER A 202 -6.29 48.57 -15.17
CA SER A 202 -5.88 48.72 -16.57
C SER A 202 -6.47 47.60 -17.41
N TYR A 203 -6.99 47.92 -18.59
CA TYR A 203 -7.44 46.91 -19.55
C TYR A 203 -6.80 47.09 -20.92
N THR A 204 -6.57 45.97 -21.61
CA THR A 204 -6.20 45.92 -23.02
C THR A 204 -7.02 44.87 -23.75
N THR A 205 -7.33 45.10 -25.02
CA THR A 205 -8.06 44.13 -25.85
C THR A 205 -7.26 43.69 -27.07
N SER A 206 -7.55 42.50 -27.58
CA SER A 206 -6.91 41.94 -28.78
C SER A 206 -7.10 42.80 -30.04
N SER A 207 -8.17 43.61 -30.10
CA SER A 207 -8.41 44.58 -31.18
C SER A 207 -7.70 45.93 -30.97
N GLY A 208 -6.97 46.10 -29.86
CA GLY A 208 -6.12 47.26 -29.58
C GLY A 208 -6.83 48.39 -28.81
N LEU A 209 -7.97 48.13 -28.17
CA LEU A 209 -8.56 49.05 -27.20
C LEU A 209 -7.81 48.95 -25.87
N SER A 210 -7.70 50.06 -25.14
CA SER A 210 -7.06 50.08 -23.83
C SER A 210 -7.47 51.30 -23.01
N GLY A 211 -7.45 51.20 -21.68
CA GLY A 211 -7.72 52.31 -20.77
C GLY A 211 -7.74 51.86 -19.31
N LEU A 212 -8.30 52.69 -18.43
CA LEU A 212 -8.65 52.28 -17.07
C LEU A 212 -10.15 52.04 -16.97
N THR A 213 -10.55 51.07 -16.14
CA THR A 213 -11.95 50.92 -15.74
C THR A 213 -12.44 52.20 -15.06
N GLY A 214 -13.65 52.66 -15.41
CA GLY A 214 -14.24 53.92 -14.94
C GLY A 214 -14.08 55.11 -15.90
N ASP A 215 -13.11 55.07 -16.81
CA ASP A 215 -12.78 56.21 -17.69
C ASP A 215 -13.87 56.53 -18.74
N GLN A 216 -14.85 55.62 -18.94
CA GLN A 216 -15.92 55.83 -19.91
C GLN A 216 -17.14 56.58 -19.34
N GLY A 217 -17.02 57.08 -18.11
CA GLY A 217 -17.99 57.98 -17.48
C GLY A 217 -19.04 57.31 -16.61
N ALA A 218 -19.06 55.97 -16.54
CA ALA A 218 -19.74 55.21 -15.50
C ALA A 218 -18.69 54.42 -14.69
N ASP A 219 -18.90 54.22 -13.40
CA ASP A 219 -17.94 53.48 -12.56
C ASP A 219 -17.78 52.03 -13.06
N GLY A 220 -16.59 51.45 -12.96
CA GLY A 220 -16.27 50.13 -13.50
C GLY A 220 -16.20 50.05 -15.02
N SER A 221 -16.51 51.12 -15.77
CA SER A 221 -16.72 51.01 -17.21
C SER A 221 -15.45 50.80 -18.05
N PHE A 222 -15.49 49.87 -19.01
CA PHE A 222 -14.42 49.60 -19.98
C PHE A 222 -15.00 49.33 -21.38
N GLN A 223 -14.17 49.53 -22.42
CA GLN A 223 -14.56 49.33 -23.81
C GLN A 223 -14.08 47.98 -24.35
N TYR A 224 -14.86 47.35 -25.22
CA TYR A 224 -14.47 46.14 -25.94
C TYR A 224 -15.19 46.02 -27.28
N ASN A 225 -14.68 45.19 -28.17
CA ASN A 225 -15.38 44.73 -29.36
C ASN A 225 -15.79 43.26 -29.18
N GLU A 226 -16.92 42.85 -29.77
CA GLU A 226 -17.36 41.45 -29.74
C GLU A 226 -16.28 40.53 -30.36
N GLY A 227 -15.89 39.49 -29.62
CA GLY A 227 -14.82 38.56 -30.00
C GLY A 227 -13.42 38.97 -29.54
N ASP A 228 -13.28 40.08 -28.80
CA ASP A 228 -12.01 40.43 -28.15
C ASP A 228 -11.66 39.44 -27.03
N THR A 229 -10.37 39.09 -26.92
CA THR A 229 -9.74 38.74 -25.64
C THR A 229 -9.39 40.03 -24.90
N ILE A 230 -9.71 40.10 -23.61
CA ILE A 230 -9.52 41.25 -22.73
C ILE A 230 -8.62 40.82 -21.57
N THR A 231 -7.59 41.60 -21.31
CA THR A 231 -6.68 41.40 -20.18
C THR A 231 -6.82 42.57 -19.22
N PHE A 232 -7.02 42.28 -17.94
CA PHE A 232 -7.05 43.23 -16.83
C PHE A 232 -5.77 43.12 -16.01
N SER A 233 -5.19 44.27 -15.66
CA SER A 233 -3.94 44.34 -14.93
C SER A 233 -3.91 45.52 -13.95
N VAL A 234 -3.19 45.33 -12.85
CA VAL A 234 -2.83 46.39 -11.89
C VAL A 234 -1.31 46.46 -11.84
N GLY A 235 -0.75 47.54 -12.41
CA GLY A 235 0.69 47.59 -12.62
C GLY A 235 1.11 46.51 -13.62
N GLY A 236 2.04 45.63 -13.23
CA GLY A 236 2.45 44.47 -14.01
C GLY A 236 1.78 43.15 -13.58
N VAL A 237 0.93 43.17 -12.55
CA VAL A 237 0.15 41.99 -12.14
C VAL A 237 -1.08 41.83 -13.03
N VAL A 238 -1.23 40.67 -13.68
CA VAL A 238 -2.42 40.30 -14.46
C VAL A 238 -3.48 39.79 -13.50
N VAL A 239 -4.59 40.51 -13.40
CA VAL A 239 -5.73 40.16 -12.53
C VAL A 239 -6.67 39.20 -13.24
N ALA A 240 -6.83 39.33 -14.56
CA ALA A 240 -7.68 38.45 -15.35
C ALA A 240 -7.35 38.50 -16.84
N GLU A 241 -7.55 37.38 -17.54
CA GLU A 241 -7.63 37.32 -19.00
C GLU A 241 -8.86 36.51 -19.41
N PHE A 242 -9.74 37.09 -20.24
CA PHE A 242 -11.01 36.45 -20.60
C PHE A 242 -11.51 36.88 -21.99
N SER A 243 -12.39 36.08 -22.57
CA SER A 243 -13.09 36.41 -23.83
C SER A 243 -14.28 37.32 -23.56
N SER A 244 -14.45 38.36 -24.38
CA SER A 244 -15.63 39.24 -24.37
C SER A 244 -16.97 38.52 -24.49
N SER A 245 -16.99 37.26 -24.93
CA SER A 245 -18.19 36.42 -24.96
C SER A 245 -18.77 36.11 -23.57
N VAL A 246 -17.98 36.22 -22.50
CA VAL A 246 -18.46 35.98 -21.13
C VAL A 246 -19.27 37.15 -20.56
N ILE A 247 -19.19 38.34 -21.18
CA ILE A 247 -19.87 39.55 -20.72
C ILE A 247 -21.37 39.43 -20.98
N GLN A 248 -22.19 39.51 -19.93
CA GLN A 248 -23.64 39.40 -20.01
C GLN A 248 -24.34 40.62 -19.40
N GLY A 249 -25.32 41.17 -20.12
CA GLY A 249 -26.12 42.30 -19.61
C GLY A 249 -25.34 43.62 -19.46
N GLY A 250 -24.11 43.70 -19.97
CA GLY A 250 -23.23 44.87 -19.81
C GLY A 250 -22.46 44.90 -18.49
N TYR A 251 -22.54 43.82 -17.70
CA TYR A 251 -21.81 43.64 -16.46
C TYR A 251 -20.90 42.42 -16.56
N LEU A 252 -19.77 42.48 -15.89
CA LEU A 252 -18.80 41.41 -15.80
C LEU A 252 -18.51 41.16 -14.32
N PHE A 253 -18.90 39.99 -13.81
CA PHE A 253 -18.60 39.56 -12.45
C PHE A 253 -17.32 38.72 -12.41
N LEU A 254 -16.73 38.52 -11.23
CA LEU A 254 -15.54 37.66 -11.06
C LEU A 254 -15.82 36.22 -11.53
N GLN A 255 -17.01 35.70 -11.27
CA GLN A 255 -17.45 34.37 -11.69
C GLN A 255 -17.54 34.24 -13.22
N ASP A 256 -17.89 35.32 -13.93
CA ASP A 256 -17.90 35.33 -15.40
C ASP A 256 -16.48 35.17 -15.97
N ILE A 257 -15.47 35.69 -15.26
CA ILE A 257 -14.05 35.56 -15.59
C ILE A 257 -13.56 34.14 -15.28
N ALA A 258 -13.92 33.60 -14.11
CA ALA A 258 -13.55 32.25 -13.69
C ALA A 258 -14.30 31.13 -14.43
N GLY A 259 -15.42 31.47 -15.09
CA GLY A 259 -16.23 30.50 -15.83
C GLY A 259 -17.16 29.65 -14.96
N VAL A 260 -17.51 30.12 -13.76
CA VAL A 260 -18.39 29.44 -12.80
C VAL A 260 -19.74 30.15 -12.66
N GLU A 261 -20.70 29.51 -11.98
CA GLU A 261 -22.02 30.12 -11.73
C GLU A 261 -21.92 31.26 -10.70
N LEU A 262 -22.83 32.25 -10.76
CA LEU A 262 -22.83 33.38 -9.81
C LEU A 262 -23.13 32.96 -8.35
N SER A 263 -23.64 31.76 -8.13
CA SER A 263 -23.83 31.19 -6.79
C SER A 263 -22.55 30.62 -6.19
N ASP A 264 -21.55 30.28 -7.02
CA ASP A 264 -20.30 29.67 -6.60
C ASP A 264 -19.37 30.73 -6.01
N LEU A 265 -19.32 30.76 -4.67
CA LEU A 265 -18.43 31.62 -3.89
C LEU A 265 -17.17 30.87 -3.40
N ASN A 266 -17.09 29.56 -3.63
CA ASN A 266 -16.01 28.70 -3.09
C ASN A 266 -14.88 28.48 -4.11
N ASN A 267 -14.94 29.13 -5.27
CA ASN A 267 -13.92 29.00 -6.31
C ASN A 267 -12.66 29.81 -5.96
N ASN A 268 -11.50 29.13 -5.84
CA ASN A 268 -10.22 29.74 -5.45
C ASN A 268 -9.83 30.96 -6.30
N TYR A 269 -10.12 30.95 -7.61
CA TYR A 269 -9.76 32.07 -8.47
C TYR A 269 -10.66 33.28 -8.25
N VAL A 270 -11.97 33.05 -8.04
CA VAL A 270 -12.91 34.12 -7.64
C VAL A 270 -12.47 34.75 -6.32
N GLU A 271 -12.07 33.90 -5.38
CA GLU A 271 -11.62 34.30 -4.06
C GLU A 271 -10.34 35.15 -4.09
N ASN A 272 -9.28 34.64 -4.72
CA ASN A 272 -7.99 35.34 -4.86
C ASN A 272 -8.14 36.69 -5.56
N MET A 273 -8.98 36.77 -6.60
CA MET A 273 -9.28 38.05 -7.27
C MET A 273 -9.95 39.04 -6.33
N ALA A 274 -10.95 38.61 -5.56
CA ALA A 274 -11.68 39.49 -4.64
C ALA A 274 -10.77 40.00 -3.51
N ILE A 275 -9.99 39.11 -2.88
CA ILE A 275 -9.00 39.46 -1.86
C ILE A 275 -8.02 40.48 -2.40
N PHE A 276 -7.41 40.19 -3.57
CA PHE A 276 -6.43 41.08 -4.18
C PHE A 276 -7.02 42.47 -4.47
N LEU A 277 -8.19 42.54 -5.11
CA LEU A 277 -8.83 43.80 -5.51
C LEU A 277 -9.20 44.65 -4.29
N GLN A 278 -9.69 44.02 -3.23
CA GLN A 278 -10.06 44.72 -2.01
C GLN A 278 -8.82 45.18 -1.26
N ALA A 279 -7.77 44.35 -1.16
CA ALA A 279 -6.55 44.66 -0.42
C ALA A 279 -5.84 45.91 -0.95
N ILE A 280 -5.91 46.14 -2.26
CA ILE A 280 -5.22 47.25 -2.92
C ILE A 280 -6.10 48.49 -3.13
N GLN A 281 -7.30 48.50 -2.55
CA GLN A 281 -8.25 49.60 -2.67
C GLN A 281 -7.78 50.88 -1.97
N ASP A 282 -8.05 52.04 -2.59
CA ASP A 282 -7.93 53.36 -1.98
C ASP A 282 -8.97 53.54 -0.85
N GLY A 283 -8.52 53.47 0.40
CA GLY A 283 -9.35 53.74 1.57
C GLY A 283 -9.37 52.66 2.64
N LEU A 284 -8.63 51.55 2.47
CA LEU A 284 -8.42 50.62 3.57
C LEU A 284 -7.57 51.25 4.68
N THR A 285 -8.00 51.02 5.92
CA THR A 285 -7.31 51.44 7.14
C THR A 285 -7.54 50.38 8.21
N ASP A 286 -6.50 49.92 8.89
CA ASP A 286 -6.65 49.09 10.08
C ASP A 286 -7.25 49.88 11.26
N SER A 287 -7.72 49.15 12.28
CA SER A 287 -8.28 49.74 13.49
C SER A 287 -7.22 50.03 14.58
N ASP A 288 -5.92 49.87 14.30
CA ASP A 288 -4.88 50.08 15.30
C ASP A 288 -4.76 51.58 15.63
N THR A 289 -5.10 51.89 16.87
CA THR A 289 -4.98 53.24 17.45
C THR A 289 -3.90 53.29 18.54
N GLY A 290 -3.03 52.27 18.59
CA GLY A 290 -1.92 52.10 19.50
C GLY A 290 -0.79 53.11 19.32
N THR A 291 0.13 53.16 20.30
CA THR A 291 1.22 54.15 20.35
C THR A 291 2.38 53.90 19.37
N ASP A 292 2.29 52.88 18.52
CA ASP A 292 3.19 52.60 17.38
C ASP A 292 2.49 52.90 16.04
N SER A 293 1.69 53.96 16.02
CA SER A 293 0.81 54.40 14.93
C SER A 293 1.50 54.86 13.61
N ASP A 294 2.58 54.21 13.16
CA ASP A 294 3.27 54.57 11.91
C ASP A 294 4.33 53.52 11.48
N ASP A 295 4.04 52.21 11.54
CA ASP A 295 4.90 51.23 10.86
C ASP A 295 4.69 51.23 9.33
N GLY A 296 3.53 51.74 8.88
CA GLY A 296 3.16 51.89 7.48
C GLY A 296 2.76 50.58 6.82
N ILE A 297 2.45 49.54 7.60
CA ILE A 297 2.01 48.23 7.13
C ILE A 297 0.51 48.07 7.43
N LEU A 298 -0.27 47.71 6.42
CA LEU A 298 -1.71 47.48 6.58
C LEU A 298 -1.96 46.03 6.98
N GLN A 299 -2.43 45.78 8.21
CA GLN A 299 -2.78 44.43 8.68
C GLN A 299 -4.25 44.11 8.36
N THR A 300 -4.50 43.08 7.55
CA THR A 300 -5.87 42.76 7.07
C THR A 300 -6.81 42.27 8.19
N ASN A 301 -6.26 41.82 9.31
CA ASN A 301 -7.02 41.14 10.39
C ASN A 301 -7.64 42.12 11.37
N ASP A 302 -7.07 43.32 11.44
CA ASP A 302 -7.53 44.42 12.29
C ASP A 302 -8.55 45.30 11.57
N LEU A 303 -9.02 44.89 10.39
CA LEU A 303 -10.10 45.55 9.65
C LEU A 303 -11.44 45.22 10.33
N THR A 304 -11.98 46.18 11.08
CA THR A 304 -13.35 46.06 11.60
C THR A 304 -14.35 46.31 10.50
N ASN A 305 -15.42 45.49 10.44
CA ASN A 305 -16.54 45.57 9.49
C ASN A 305 -16.79 47.03 9.03
N LEU A 306 -16.35 47.32 7.82
CA LEU A 306 -16.24 48.67 7.31
C LEU A 306 -17.64 49.16 6.93
N GLU A 307 -18.41 49.68 7.88
CA GLU A 307 -19.80 50.15 7.65
C GLU A 307 -19.93 51.26 6.56
N GLU A 308 -18.85 51.74 5.94
CA GLU A 308 -18.91 52.77 4.90
C GLU A 308 -17.82 52.68 3.81
N VAL A 309 -17.36 51.49 3.35
CA VAL A 309 -16.66 51.46 2.05
C VAL A 309 -17.68 51.47 0.93
N SER A 310 -17.98 52.69 0.47
CA SER A 310 -18.47 53.03 -0.87
C SER A 310 -18.39 51.88 -1.88
N GLY A 311 -19.52 51.48 -2.47
CA GLY A 311 -19.66 50.39 -3.47
C GLY A 311 -18.97 50.60 -4.83
N VAL A 312 -17.80 51.25 -4.80
CA VAL A 312 -16.86 51.52 -5.89
C VAL A 312 -15.46 51.28 -5.33
N ILE A 313 -14.84 50.15 -5.67
CA ILE A 313 -13.42 49.87 -5.41
C ILE A 313 -12.62 50.82 -6.30
N THR A 314 -11.71 51.62 -5.73
CA THR A 314 -10.89 52.56 -6.50
C THR A 314 -9.41 52.24 -6.32
N ILE A 315 -8.70 51.95 -7.42
CA ILE A 315 -7.27 51.65 -7.38
C ILE A 315 -6.45 52.89 -7.74
N THR A 316 -5.58 53.32 -6.82
CA THR A 316 -4.77 54.54 -7.00
C THR A 316 -3.69 54.39 -8.07
N ALA A 317 -3.21 55.52 -8.60
CA ALA A 317 -2.05 55.52 -9.47
C ALA A 317 -0.76 55.10 -8.75
N GLU A 318 -0.64 55.44 -7.46
CA GLU A 318 0.50 55.05 -6.63
C GLU A 318 0.57 53.53 -6.48
N MET A 319 -0.57 52.87 -6.27
CA MET A 319 -0.65 51.41 -6.17
C MET A 319 -0.27 50.71 -7.48
N ARG A 320 -0.77 51.19 -8.63
CA ARG A 320 -0.36 50.66 -9.95
C ARG A 320 1.13 50.86 -10.23
N GLU A 321 1.71 51.99 -9.82
CA GLU A 321 3.15 52.23 -9.96
C GLU A 321 3.97 51.32 -9.04
N ALA A 322 3.49 51.05 -7.82
CA ALA A 322 4.15 50.13 -6.88
C ALA A 322 4.21 48.69 -7.42
N LEU A 323 3.18 48.27 -8.17
CA LEU A 323 3.09 46.93 -8.75
C LEU A 323 3.64 46.81 -10.18
N ALA A 324 4.23 47.87 -10.74
CA ALA A 324 4.60 47.91 -12.16
C ALA A 324 5.75 46.96 -12.56
N ASP A 325 6.61 46.58 -11.62
CA ASP A 325 7.78 45.73 -11.86
C ASP A 325 7.51 44.22 -11.61
N TYR A 326 6.30 43.84 -11.20
CA TYR A 326 5.88 42.45 -11.04
C TYR A 326 5.37 41.90 -12.39
N ASP A 327 5.60 40.61 -12.66
CA ASP A 327 5.11 39.90 -13.86
C ASP A 327 4.49 38.59 -13.39
N LEU A 328 3.32 38.71 -12.74
CA LEU A 328 2.60 37.63 -12.06
C LEU A 328 1.14 37.63 -12.51
N SER A 329 0.49 36.46 -12.43
CA SER A 329 -0.90 36.28 -12.84
C SER A 329 -1.71 35.68 -11.70
N ILE A 330 -2.78 36.35 -11.27
CA ILE A 330 -3.61 35.92 -10.13
C ILE A 330 -4.25 34.53 -10.38
N ILE A 331 -4.46 34.15 -11.64
CA ILE A 331 -5.02 32.83 -11.99
C ILE A 331 -4.05 31.67 -11.73
N GLU A 332 -2.74 31.94 -11.69
CA GLU A 332 -1.69 30.93 -11.50
C GLU A 332 -1.10 30.96 -10.08
N MET A 333 -1.52 31.92 -9.25
CA MET A 333 -1.02 32.12 -7.90
C MET A 333 -1.89 31.40 -6.87
N ASP A 334 -1.24 30.81 -5.87
CA ASP A 334 -1.91 30.37 -4.65
C ASP A 334 -2.03 31.51 -3.62
N LYS A 335 -2.53 31.19 -2.42
CA LYS A 335 -2.71 32.18 -1.34
C LYS A 335 -1.40 32.60 -0.68
N GLU A 336 -0.35 31.77 -0.73
CA GLU A 336 0.98 32.11 -0.22
C GLU A 336 1.66 33.10 -1.17
N ASP A 337 1.62 32.84 -2.48
CA ASP A 337 2.06 33.77 -3.52
C ASP A 337 1.33 35.12 -3.42
N LEU A 338 0.02 35.09 -3.17
CA LEU A 338 -0.79 36.29 -2.98
C LEU A 338 -0.36 37.07 -1.72
N SER A 339 -0.12 36.36 -0.61
CA SER A 339 0.44 36.95 0.61
C SER A 339 1.79 37.63 0.34
N ASP A 340 2.72 36.94 -0.31
CA ASP A 340 4.05 37.45 -0.60
C ASP A 340 4.01 38.69 -1.52
N LEU A 341 3.13 38.67 -2.53
CA LEU A 341 2.88 39.82 -3.39
C LEU A 341 2.38 41.04 -2.60
N LEU A 342 1.41 40.84 -1.71
CA LEU A 342 0.83 41.90 -0.89
C LEU A 342 1.84 42.42 0.15
N ALA A 343 2.62 41.54 0.77
CA ALA A 343 3.67 41.90 1.72
C ALA A 343 4.70 42.83 1.09
N ALA A 344 5.02 42.61 -0.18
CA ALA A 344 6.00 43.42 -0.91
C ALA A 344 5.55 44.88 -1.17
N ILE A 345 4.25 45.17 -1.05
CA ILE A 345 3.68 46.53 -1.11
C ILE A 345 3.22 47.06 0.26
N GLY A 346 3.60 46.38 1.35
CA GLY A 346 3.31 46.82 2.72
C GLY A 346 1.91 46.47 3.20
N ILE A 347 1.30 45.41 2.66
CA ILE A 347 0.04 44.84 3.15
C ILE A 347 0.34 43.47 3.75
N GLU A 348 -0.01 43.27 5.01
CA GLU A 348 0.22 42.03 5.74
C GLU A 348 -1.05 41.17 5.71
N PHE A 349 -1.01 40.10 4.91
CA PHE A 349 -2.03 39.05 4.80
C PHE A 349 -1.38 37.72 5.20
N THR A 350 -1.53 37.29 6.46
CA THR A 350 -0.75 36.17 7.03
C THR A 350 -1.62 34.96 7.34
N ARG A 351 -1.04 33.77 7.42
CA ARG A 351 -1.70 32.56 7.94
C ARG A 351 -2.32 32.72 9.35
N ASP A 352 -1.66 33.45 10.25
CA ASP A 352 -2.14 33.65 11.63
C ASP A 352 -3.48 34.43 11.73
N SER A 353 -3.90 35.08 10.64
CA SER A 353 -5.11 35.89 10.53
C SER A 353 -6.43 35.14 10.69
N GLU A 354 -6.47 33.89 10.25
CA GLU A 354 -7.67 33.05 10.14
C GLU A 354 -8.07 32.41 11.47
N ILE A 355 -7.12 32.31 12.39
CA ILE A 355 -7.28 31.56 13.63
C ILE A 355 -7.80 32.48 14.77
N ALA A 356 -7.87 33.79 14.53
CA ALA A 356 -8.01 34.81 15.58
C ALA A 356 -9.34 34.78 16.35
N ASP A 357 -10.43 34.26 15.78
CA ASP A 357 -11.75 34.21 16.44
C ASP A 357 -12.27 32.79 16.77
N GLY A 358 -11.49 31.76 16.40
CA GLY A 358 -11.82 30.35 16.63
C GLY A 358 -12.90 29.78 15.70
N THR A 359 -13.28 30.50 14.64
CA THR A 359 -14.18 30.01 13.58
C THR A 359 -13.43 29.31 12.44
N GLY A 360 -12.14 29.61 12.28
CA GLY A 360 -11.31 29.08 11.19
C GLY A 360 -11.47 29.84 9.88
N GLU A 361 -12.04 31.05 9.90
CA GLU A 361 -12.23 31.90 8.73
C GLU A 361 -11.42 33.20 8.84
N ASN A 362 -10.78 33.64 7.75
CA ASN A 362 -10.10 34.93 7.69
C ASN A 362 -11.14 36.06 7.68
N VAL A 363 -11.02 37.02 8.61
CA VAL A 363 -11.92 38.18 8.67
C VAL A 363 -11.94 38.94 7.35
N PHE A 364 -10.78 39.13 6.71
CA PHE A 364 -10.69 39.89 5.47
C PHE A 364 -11.25 39.13 4.28
N GLU A 365 -11.04 37.82 4.20
CA GLU A 365 -11.63 36.97 3.16
C GLU A 365 -13.15 36.91 3.30
N THR A 366 -13.68 36.75 4.52
CA THR A 366 -15.13 36.76 4.76
C THR A 366 -15.72 38.09 4.30
N LEU A 367 -15.09 39.22 4.65
CA LEU A 367 -15.52 40.53 4.14
C LEU A 367 -15.41 40.61 2.61
N ALA A 368 -14.37 39.99 2.03
CA ALA A 368 -14.19 40.00 0.60
C ALA A 368 -15.29 39.23 -0.13
N MET A 369 -15.66 38.07 0.38
CA MET A 369 -16.74 37.24 -0.17
C MET A 369 -18.12 37.85 0.06
N GLU A 370 -18.36 38.45 1.23
CA GLU A 370 -19.58 39.24 1.49
C GLU A 370 -19.74 40.37 0.46
N HIS A 371 -18.65 41.07 0.12
CA HIS A 371 -18.68 42.15 -0.87
C HIS A 371 -18.95 41.66 -2.30
N VAL A 372 -18.43 40.49 -2.68
CA VAL A 372 -18.76 39.83 -3.96
C VAL A 372 -20.25 39.49 -4.02
N GLN A 373 -20.79 38.90 -2.95
CA GLN A 373 -22.22 38.57 -2.86
C GLN A 373 -23.09 39.84 -2.98
N ASP A 374 -22.81 40.87 -2.19
CA ASP A 374 -23.52 42.15 -2.21
C ASP A 374 -23.51 42.80 -3.60
N SER A 375 -22.39 42.67 -4.31
CA SER A 375 -22.23 43.17 -5.68
C SER A 375 -23.13 42.43 -6.67
N ILE A 376 -23.23 41.11 -6.55
CA ILE A 376 -24.13 40.29 -7.37
C ILE A 376 -25.59 40.68 -7.07
N GLU A 377 -25.99 40.72 -5.81
CA GLU A 377 -27.35 41.10 -5.40
C GLU A 377 -27.74 42.50 -5.88
N THR A 378 -26.77 43.42 -5.93
CA THR A 378 -27.02 44.80 -6.36
C THR A 378 -27.12 44.95 -7.88
N TYR A 379 -26.25 44.28 -8.64
CA TYR A 379 -26.06 44.58 -10.07
C TYR A 379 -26.48 43.47 -11.03
N ALA A 380 -26.58 42.21 -10.59
CA ALA A 380 -26.80 41.07 -11.50
C ALA A 380 -28.23 41.01 -12.07
N GLY A 381 -29.20 41.70 -11.45
CA GLY A 381 -30.56 41.81 -11.94
C GLY A 381 -31.25 40.43 -12.04
N ASP A 382 -31.68 40.04 -13.25
CA ASP A 382 -32.30 38.72 -13.47
C ASP A 382 -31.30 37.54 -13.39
N ARG A 383 -29.99 37.82 -13.25
CA ARG A 383 -28.94 36.80 -13.08
C ARG A 383 -28.64 36.47 -11.61
N ILE A 384 -29.25 37.17 -10.64
CA ILE A 384 -29.04 36.91 -9.21
C ILE A 384 -29.52 35.48 -8.90
N PRO A 385 -28.70 34.62 -8.26
CA PRO A 385 -29.11 33.28 -7.87
C PRO A 385 -30.18 33.32 -6.78
N ASP A 386 -31.01 32.28 -6.71
CA ASP A 386 -32.04 32.16 -5.66
C ASP A 386 -31.42 31.94 -4.26
N GLU A 387 -30.24 31.31 -4.22
CA GLU A 387 -29.44 30.99 -3.04
C GLU A 387 -27.96 30.97 -3.44
N PHE A 388 -27.08 31.55 -2.61
CA PHE A 388 -25.64 31.46 -2.78
C PHE A 388 -25.13 30.21 -2.06
N ASP A 389 -24.03 29.64 -2.55
CA ASP A 389 -23.35 28.56 -1.84
C ASP A 389 -22.83 29.09 -0.50
N GLU A 390 -23.00 28.33 0.58
CA GLU A 390 -22.37 28.65 1.86
C GLU A 390 -20.84 28.56 1.68
N ARG A 391 -20.10 29.52 2.23
CA ARG A 391 -18.64 29.45 2.26
C ARG A 391 -18.24 28.17 3.00
N THR A 392 -17.39 27.36 2.39
CA THR A 392 -16.83 26.17 3.03
C THR A 392 -15.50 26.55 3.69
N PRO A 393 -15.34 26.32 5.00
CA PRO A 393 -14.02 26.39 5.64
C PRO A 393 -13.10 25.36 5.01
N ASP A 394 -11.81 25.69 4.97
CA ASP A 394 -10.82 24.75 4.48
C ASP A 394 -10.63 23.57 5.44
N VAL A 395 -10.65 22.38 4.88
CA VAL A 395 -10.52 21.12 5.62
C VAL A 395 -9.25 20.42 5.16
N ILE A 396 -8.41 20.10 6.14
CA ILE A 396 -7.30 19.18 5.97
C ILE A 396 -7.83 17.79 6.32
N GLU A 397 -7.87 16.88 5.35
CA GLU A 397 -8.18 15.47 5.60
C GLU A 397 -6.87 14.69 5.74
N PHE A 398 -6.71 13.94 6.83
CA PHE A 398 -5.46 13.24 7.13
C PHE A 398 -5.66 11.72 7.07
N ASN A 399 -4.92 11.05 6.19
CA ASN A 399 -4.96 9.60 6.04
C ASN A 399 -3.83 8.85 6.76
N GLN A 400 -3.24 9.48 7.80
CA GLN A 400 -2.07 9.00 8.54
C GLN A 400 -0.75 9.07 7.77
N GLY A 401 0.19 9.87 8.29
CA GLY A 401 1.57 9.92 7.81
C GLY A 401 2.40 8.75 8.31
N THR A 402 3.47 8.45 7.59
CA THR A 402 4.39 7.34 7.91
C THR A 402 5.82 7.84 7.96
N VAL A 403 6.48 7.63 9.10
CA VAL A 403 7.90 7.88 9.30
C VAL A 403 8.66 6.57 9.14
N THR A 404 9.43 6.43 8.07
CA THR A 404 10.24 5.22 7.88
C THR A 404 11.58 5.31 8.62
N TYR A 405 12.05 4.22 9.21
CA TYR A 405 13.37 4.14 9.85
C TYR A 405 13.99 2.74 9.69
N ASP A 406 15.31 2.62 9.88
CA ASP A 406 16.01 1.34 9.99
C ASP A 406 16.49 1.16 11.43
N PHE A 407 15.97 0.16 12.16
CA PHE A 407 16.40 -0.08 13.54
C PHE A 407 17.91 -0.31 13.67
N THR A 408 18.55 -0.96 12.70
CA THR A 408 20.00 -1.22 12.73
C THR A 408 20.78 0.09 12.70
N GLU A 409 20.36 1.05 11.86
CA GLU A 409 20.97 2.38 11.82
C GLU A 409 20.70 3.16 13.12
N VAL A 410 19.50 3.05 13.68
CA VAL A 410 19.14 3.70 14.96
C VAL A 410 19.98 3.14 16.11
N GLU A 411 20.18 1.83 16.17
CA GLU A 411 21.02 1.17 17.17
C GLU A 411 22.49 1.61 17.05
N GLU A 412 23.02 1.69 15.82
CA GLU A 412 24.41 2.09 15.58
C GLU A 412 24.69 3.57 15.88
N THR A 413 23.76 4.45 15.52
CA THR A 413 23.94 5.91 15.61
C THR A 413 23.41 6.49 16.92
N GLY A 414 22.46 5.81 17.57
CA GLY A 414 21.67 6.34 18.68
C GLY A 414 20.74 7.47 18.25
N GLN A 415 20.41 7.57 16.96
CA GLN A 415 19.59 8.65 16.41
C GLN A 415 18.58 8.11 15.40
N LEU A 416 17.36 8.64 15.44
CA LEU A 416 16.33 8.45 14.41
C LEU A 416 16.02 9.83 13.83
N THR A 417 16.22 10.01 12.52
CA THR A 417 15.98 11.29 11.83
C THR A 417 14.87 11.14 10.81
N PHE A 418 13.96 12.11 10.78
CA PHE A 418 12.84 12.17 9.84
C PHE A 418 12.54 13.62 9.48
N SER A 419 11.74 13.84 8.45
CA SER A 419 11.40 15.14 7.91
C SER A 419 9.97 15.56 8.24
N ALA A 420 9.70 16.86 8.16
CA ALA A 420 8.33 17.38 8.19
C ALA A 420 7.46 16.76 7.08
N SER A 421 8.03 16.48 5.91
CA SER A 421 7.33 15.79 4.82
C SER A 421 6.92 14.37 5.19
N ASP A 422 7.73 13.62 5.95
CA ASP A 422 7.36 12.24 6.36
C ASP A 422 6.14 12.26 7.29
N LEU A 423 6.05 13.27 8.16
CA LEU A 423 4.89 13.49 9.03
C LEU A 423 3.64 13.91 8.25
N ALA A 424 3.79 14.82 7.29
CA ALA A 424 2.68 15.35 6.49
C ALA A 424 2.30 14.47 5.29
N ASN A 425 3.00 13.36 5.06
CA ASN A 425 2.68 12.43 3.98
C ASN A 425 1.26 11.87 4.17
N GLY A 426 0.46 11.77 3.10
CA GLY A 426 -0.93 11.32 3.17
C GLY A 426 -1.94 12.37 3.69
N VAL A 427 -1.52 13.63 3.85
CA VAL A 427 -2.44 14.76 4.00
C VAL A 427 -3.09 15.05 2.65
N VAL A 428 -4.42 15.01 2.59
CA VAL A 428 -5.18 15.50 1.45
C VAL A 428 -5.64 16.93 1.78
N THR A 429 -5.15 17.87 0.99
CA THR A 429 -5.57 19.27 1.00
C THR A 429 -6.56 19.51 -0.15
N ASN A 430 -7.52 20.43 0.07
CA ASN A 430 -8.49 20.77 -0.96
C ASN A 430 -8.05 21.94 -1.86
N GLN A 431 -7.19 22.85 -1.37
CA GLN A 431 -6.88 24.11 -2.06
C GLN A 431 -5.39 24.46 -2.18
N VAL A 432 -4.53 23.84 -1.39
CA VAL A 432 -3.09 24.16 -1.36
C VAL A 432 -2.27 22.93 -1.72
N PHE A 433 -1.15 23.13 -2.43
CA PHE A 433 -0.25 22.04 -2.78
C PHE A 433 0.47 21.49 -1.54
N GLU A 434 0.77 20.18 -1.52
CA GLU A 434 1.47 19.52 -0.40
C GLU A 434 2.78 20.23 0.00
N GLU A 435 3.44 20.91 -0.94
CA GLU A 435 4.68 21.66 -0.74
C GLU A 435 4.57 22.88 0.19
N ASN A 436 3.36 23.37 0.46
CA ASN A 436 3.13 24.55 1.30
C ASN A 436 2.60 24.19 2.71
N LEU A 437 2.51 22.89 3.03
CA LEU A 437 2.14 22.42 4.36
C LEU A 437 3.25 22.71 5.38
N ALA A 438 2.89 23.38 6.48
CA ALA A 438 3.81 23.68 7.57
C ALA A 438 3.56 22.77 8.78
N VAL A 439 4.55 21.96 9.12
CA VAL A 439 4.53 21.11 10.32
C VAL A 439 5.10 21.86 11.53
N SER A 440 4.39 21.80 12.65
CA SER A 440 4.83 22.40 13.92
C SER A 440 4.37 21.56 15.12
N ASN A 441 4.82 21.94 16.33
CA ASN A 441 4.50 21.25 17.58
C ASN A 441 4.82 19.74 17.60
N VAL A 442 5.86 19.32 16.89
CA VAL A 442 6.24 17.90 16.85
C VAL A 442 6.71 17.43 18.22
N SER A 443 6.15 16.31 18.67
CA SER A 443 6.52 15.61 19.89
C SER A 443 6.34 14.11 19.74
N LEU A 444 7.01 13.33 20.61
CA LEU A 444 6.78 11.89 20.67
C LEU A 444 5.38 11.62 21.22
N GLY A 445 4.68 10.66 20.60
CA GLY A 445 3.38 10.21 21.04
C GLY A 445 3.42 9.60 22.44
N ALA A 446 2.25 9.54 23.08
CA ALA A 446 2.11 9.01 24.43
C ALA A 446 2.64 7.57 24.53
N GLY A 447 3.52 7.31 25.51
CA GLY A 447 4.16 6.01 25.73
C GLY A 447 5.60 5.91 25.24
N PHE A 448 6.06 6.85 24.42
CA PHE A 448 7.41 6.88 23.85
C PHE A 448 8.32 7.94 24.48
N GLU A 449 7.88 8.61 25.56
CA GLU A 449 8.62 9.72 26.18
C GLU A 449 9.95 9.29 26.83
N ASP A 450 10.14 8.00 27.10
CA ASP A 450 11.37 7.43 27.66
C ASP A 450 12.42 7.07 26.59
N LEU A 451 12.08 7.09 25.30
CA LEU A 451 13.02 6.78 24.22
C LEU A 451 14.20 7.75 24.18
N GLY A 452 13.93 9.05 24.29
CA GLY A 452 14.95 10.05 24.01
C GLY A 452 14.47 11.50 24.00
N GLU A 453 15.36 12.37 23.53
CA GLU A 453 15.08 13.80 23.33
C GLU A 453 14.88 14.09 21.85
N LEU A 454 13.66 14.50 21.47
CA LEU A 454 13.34 15.00 20.14
C LEU A 454 13.90 16.42 19.95
N VAL A 455 14.63 16.63 18.85
CA VAL A 455 15.26 17.91 18.49
C VAL A 455 14.78 18.34 17.10
N ASP A 456 14.28 19.57 17.00
CA ASP A 456 14.06 20.27 15.73
C ASP A 456 15.39 20.86 15.24
N ASN A 457 15.83 20.44 14.05
CA ASN A 457 17.11 20.85 13.47
C ASN A 457 17.03 22.24 12.80
N GLY A 458 15.83 22.80 12.62
CA GLY A 458 15.58 24.11 12.04
C GLY A 458 15.70 24.17 10.51
N ASP A 459 15.79 23.03 9.86
CA ASP A 459 15.86 22.86 8.40
C ASP A 459 14.71 22.01 7.84
N GLY A 460 13.65 21.80 8.64
CA GLY A 460 12.53 20.93 8.29
C GLY A 460 12.76 19.46 8.65
N THR A 461 13.87 19.12 9.32
CA THR A 461 14.13 17.78 9.85
C THR A 461 14.09 17.74 11.38
N TYR A 462 13.74 16.57 11.90
CA TYR A 462 13.67 16.26 13.32
C TYR A 462 14.55 15.05 13.62
N THR A 463 15.20 15.07 14.77
CA THR A 463 16.04 13.96 15.24
C THR A 463 15.66 13.57 16.66
N ILE A 464 15.33 12.30 16.88
CA ILE A 464 15.28 11.72 18.23
C ILE A 464 16.70 11.31 18.61
N ASN A 465 17.25 11.93 19.64
CA ASN A 465 18.47 11.44 20.28
C ASN A 465 18.08 10.37 21.30
N ILE A 466 18.35 9.11 21.00
CA ILE A 466 17.98 7.99 21.86
C ILE A 466 18.81 8.04 23.15
N THR A 467 18.12 8.01 24.28
CA THR A 467 18.74 7.98 25.63
C THR A 467 18.34 6.77 26.45
N LYS A 468 17.41 5.96 25.93
CA LYS A 468 17.00 4.70 26.53
C LYS A 468 18.19 3.73 26.56
N ASP A 469 18.48 3.21 27.74
CA ASP A 469 19.43 2.12 27.91
C ASP A 469 18.78 0.82 27.41
N ASP A 470 19.56 -0.05 26.74
CA ASP A 470 19.13 -1.34 26.19
C ASP A 470 17.95 -1.24 25.19
N LEU A 471 18.03 -0.32 24.22
CA LEU A 471 17.03 -0.17 23.14
C LEU A 471 16.85 -1.50 22.37
N THR A 472 15.60 -1.91 22.17
CA THR A 472 15.21 -3.06 21.35
C THR A 472 14.27 -2.64 20.21
N PRO A 473 14.12 -3.43 19.13
CA PRO A 473 13.16 -3.12 18.07
C PRO A 473 11.72 -2.93 18.56
N TYR A 474 11.34 -3.67 19.62
CA TYR A 474 10.04 -3.59 20.27
C TYR A 474 9.80 -2.27 21.00
N ASP A 475 10.85 -1.50 21.34
CA ASP A 475 10.70 -0.18 21.94
C ASP A 475 10.27 0.89 20.93
N LEU A 476 10.54 0.68 19.64
CA LEU A 476 10.15 1.56 18.54
C LEU A 476 8.90 1.07 17.80
N GLU A 477 8.41 -0.13 18.14
CA GLU A 477 7.19 -0.68 17.57
C GLU A 477 5.99 0.22 17.88
N GLY A 478 5.24 0.60 16.84
CA GLY A 478 4.09 1.50 16.98
C GLY A 478 4.47 2.93 17.42
N LEU A 479 5.76 3.30 17.32
CA LEU A 479 6.22 4.67 17.56
C LEU A 479 5.34 5.63 16.80
N SER A 480 4.79 6.61 17.52
CA SER A 480 3.91 7.61 16.96
C SER A 480 4.40 9.00 17.32
N PHE A 481 3.94 9.98 16.53
CA PHE A 481 4.29 11.37 16.70
C PHE A 481 3.03 12.22 16.77
N ASP A 482 3.01 13.14 17.72
CA ASP A 482 1.99 14.18 17.80
C ASP A 482 2.55 15.44 17.15
N PHE A 483 1.85 16.00 16.16
CA PHE A 483 2.22 17.24 15.49
C PHE A 483 0.99 18.01 15.01
N THR A 484 1.23 19.22 14.52
CA THR A 484 0.23 20.10 13.90
C THR A 484 0.61 20.33 12.45
N VAL A 485 -0.31 20.00 11.53
CA VAL A 485 -0.19 20.38 10.12
C VAL A 485 -0.98 21.65 9.92
N ASN A 486 -0.33 22.63 9.30
CA ASN A 486 -0.93 23.91 8.99
C ASN A 486 -0.91 24.08 7.48
N ASP A 487 -2.07 24.31 6.91
CA ASP A 487 -2.25 24.89 5.59
C ASP A 487 -2.22 26.43 5.72
N TRP A 488 -2.02 27.17 4.63
CA TRP A 488 -2.17 28.62 4.59
C TRP A 488 -3.57 29.10 4.99
N THR A 489 -4.59 28.24 4.80
CA THR A 489 -5.99 28.57 5.01
C THR A 489 -6.70 27.84 6.16
N ALA A 490 -6.01 26.89 6.78
CA ALA A 490 -6.56 26.05 7.85
C ALA A 490 -5.44 25.51 8.76
N SER A 491 -5.72 25.43 10.06
CA SER A 491 -4.85 24.74 11.03
C SER A 491 -5.57 23.50 11.53
N TYR A 492 -5.03 22.31 11.26
CA TYR A 492 -5.54 21.06 11.84
C TYR A 492 -4.62 20.60 12.96
N THR A 493 -5.16 20.59 14.17
CA THR A 493 -4.49 20.06 15.36
C THR A 493 -5.16 18.77 15.77
N GLU A 494 -4.65 17.66 15.23
CA GLU A 494 -4.44 16.36 15.88
C GLU A 494 -4.20 15.34 14.76
N SER A 495 -2.94 15.09 14.43
CA SER A 495 -2.58 14.11 13.40
C SER A 495 -1.43 13.28 13.92
N SER A 496 -1.72 11.99 14.14
CA SER A 496 -0.76 11.02 14.61
C SER A 496 -0.18 10.27 13.41
N SER A 497 1.10 10.43 13.14
CA SER A 497 1.83 9.60 12.19
C SER A 497 2.41 8.40 12.92
N VAL A 498 2.50 7.27 12.22
CA VAL A 498 3.16 6.06 12.75
C VAL A 498 4.55 5.93 12.16
N ALA A 499 5.45 5.30 12.91
CA ALA A 499 6.74 4.90 12.40
C ALA A 499 6.66 3.48 11.82
N LEU A 500 7.39 3.26 10.73
CA LEU A 500 7.53 1.98 10.08
C LEU A 500 9.02 1.63 10.01
N ASP A 501 9.39 0.51 10.60
CA ASP A 501 10.72 -0.06 10.38
C ASP A 501 10.81 -0.57 8.94
N THR A 502 11.85 -0.21 8.20
CA THR A 502 12.06 -0.66 6.82
C THR A 502 12.84 -1.96 6.71
N ASN A 503 13.38 -2.46 7.83
CA ASN A 503 14.11 -3.73 7.91
C ASN A 503 13.39 -4.78 8.76
N LYS A 504 12.41 -4.38 9.59
CA LYS A 504 11.53 -5.32 10.29
C LYS A 504 10.08 -5.17 9.90
N SER A 505 9.51 -6.24 9.36
CA SER A 505 8.10 -6.32 8.97
C SER A 505 7.22 -6.87 10.09
N HIS A 506 5.99 -6.38 10.18
CA HIS A 506 4.94 -7.06 10.92
C HIS A 506 4.31 -8.14 10.05
N LEU A 507 4.12 -9.30 10.64
CA LEU A 507 3.22 -10.32 10.08
C LEU A 507 1.83 -10.11 10.66
N SER A 508 0.83 -10.38 9.84
CA SER A 508 -0.56 -10.43 10.25
C SER A 508 -1.25 -11.58 9.54
N THR A 509 -2.34 -12.05 10.13
CA THR A 509 -3.14 -13.14 9.56
C THR A 509 -4.61 -12.94 9.83
N ASP A 510 -5.44 -13.29 8.85
CA ASP A 510 -6.87 -13.43 9.04
C ASP A 510 -7.14 -14.81 9.64
N ILE A 511 -7.01 -14.88 10.96
CA ILE A 511 -7.25 -16.11 11.72
C ILE A 511 -8.73 -16.52 11.60
N SER A 512 -8.95 -17.78 11.24
CA SER A 512 -10.27 -18.40 11.17
C SER A 512 -10.49 -19.44 12.27
N GLU A 513 -11.75 -19.64 12.63
CA GLU A 513 -12.20 -20.88 13.25
C GLU A 513 -12.50 -21.88 12.12
N VAL A 514 -12.06 -23.12 12.26
CA VAL A 514 -12.30 -24.20 11.29
C VAL A 514 -13.09 -25.31 11.95
N SER A 515 -13.91 -26.01 11.16
CA SER A 515 -14.53 -27.25 11.63
C SER A 515 -13.53 -28.39 11.45
N GLU A 516 -13.53 -29.35 12.34
CA GLU A 516 -12.74 -30.57 12.19
C GLU A 516 -13.08 -31.35 10.89
N SER A 517 -14.31 -31.24 10.39
CA SER A 517 -14.67 -31.76 9.05
C SER A 517 -14.06 -31.02 7.86
N ASP A 518 -13.39 -29.89 8.08
CA ASP A 518 -12.61 -29.24 7.04
C ASP A 518 -11.32 -30.02 6.81
N GLU A 519 -10.82 -30.07 5.57
CA GLU A 519 -9.58 -30.81 5.27
C GLU A 519 -8.33 -30.08 5.79
N TYR A 520 -8.44 -28.77 5.99
CA TYR A 520 -7.31 -27.92 6.36
C TYR A 520 -7.72 -26.73 7.24
N ALA A 521 -6.87 -26.43 8.22
CA ALA A 521 -6.73 -25.12 8.82
C ALA A 521 -5.88 -24.22 7.90
N GLN A 522 -6.52 -23.41 7.05
CA GLN A 522 -5.83 -22.54 6.08
C GLN A 522 -5.94 -21.06 6.45
N PHE A 523 -4.83 -20.33 6.35
CA PHE A 523 -4.74 -18.89 6.61
C PHE A 523 -3.67 -18.22 5.74
N THR A 524 -3.69 -16.89 5.65
CA THR A 524 -2.69 -16.10 4.91
C THR A 524 -1.81 -15.34 5.90
N LEU A 525 -0.49 -15.47 5.78
CA LEU A 525 0.46 -14.61 6.45
C LEU A 525 0.79 -13.43 5.56
N SER A 526 0.51 -12.22 6.05
CA SER A 526 0.72 -10.96 5.33
C SER A 526 1.79 -10.12 6.01
N SER A 527 2.83 -9.79 5.27
CA SER A 527 3.95 -8.93 5.65
C SER A 527 3.65 -7.47 5.27
N THR A 528 3.95 -6.52 6.17
CA THR A 528 3.85 -5.08 5.87
C THR A 528 4.90 -4.59 4.89
N LEU A 529 6.01 -5.32 4.72
CA LEU A 529 7.10 -5.02 3.80
C LEU A 529 7.28 -6.13 2.76
N SER A 530 7.87 -5.79 1.62
CA SER A 530 8.53 -6.75 0.73
C SER A 530 10.05 -6.63 0.90
N PHE A 531 10.76 -7.69 0.55
CA PHE A 531 12.22 -7.74 0.68
C PHE A 531 12.84 -8.17 -0.66
N ASP A 532 13.97 -7.56 -1.02
CA ASP A 532 14.69 -7.86 -2.27
C ASP A 532 15.21 -9.32 -2.34
N GLU A 533 15.32 -9.98 -1.19
CA GLU A 533 15.78 -11.36 -1.05
C GLU A 533 14.72 -12.19 -0.32
N ALA A 534 14.66 -13.48 -0.61
CA ALA A 534 13.75 -14.39 0.07
C ALA A 534 14.05 -14.46 1.57
N GLN A 535 13.00 -14.56 2.38
CA GLN A 535 13.08 -14.60 3.83
C GLN A 535 12.63 -15.95 4.37
N THR A 536 13.36 -16.47 5.35
CA THR A 536 12.94 -17.66 6.09
C THR A 536 12.06 -17.25 7.28
N LEU A 537 10.85 -17.80 7.33
CA LEU A 537 9.97 -17.74 8.49
C LEU A 537 10.02 -19.07 9.23
N LYS A 538 10.15 -19.00 10.55
CA LYS A 538 10.24 -20.15 11.44
C LYS A 538 8.98 -20.26 12.27
N ILE A 539 8.30 -21.40 12.22
CA ILE A 539 7.05 -21.69 12.91
C ILE A 539 7.31 -22.73 13.99
N THR A 540 6.99 -22.39 15.24
CA THR A 540 7.08 -23.30 16.38
C THR A 540 5.69 -23.48 16.99
N PHE A 541 5.19 -24.72 16.99
CA PHE A 541 3.90 -25.06 17.59
C PHE A 541 4.01 -25.19 19.11
N THR A 542 2.98 -24.72 19.80
CA THR A 542 2.84 -24.80 21.25
C THR A 542 2.43 -26.23 21.63
N SER A 543 3.04 -26.80 22.67
CA SER A 543 2.70 -28.15 23.13
C SER A 543 1.40 -28.17 23.95
N GLU A 544 0.63 -29.25 23.81
CA GLU A 544 -0.60 -29.50 24.58
C GLU A 544 -0.42 -29.43 26.10
N LEU A 545 0.79 -29.70 26.59
CA LEU A 545 1.16 -29.62 28.00
C LEU A 545 0.99 -28.21 28.60
N LEU A 546 0.86 -27.18 27.75
CA LEU A 546 0.59 -25.81 28.15
C LEU A 546 -0.91 -25.48 28.23
N SER A 547 -1.80 -26.42 27.92
CA SER A 547 -3.27 -26.21 27.94
C SER A 547 -3.77 -25.67 29.28
N GLU A 548 -3.36 -26.26 30.40
CA GLU A 548 -3.78 -25.77 31.73
C GLU A 548 -3.24 -24.36 32.02
N ALA A 549 -2.01 -24.06 31.61
CA ALA A 549 -1.38 -22.76 31.83
C ALA A 549 -2.03 -21.65 30.99
N LEU A 550 -2.46 -21.96 29.77
CA LEU A 550 -3.10 -21.05 28.84
C LEU A 550 -4.62 -20.96 29.04
N GLY A 551 -5.23 -21.92 29.75
CA GLY A 551 -6.66 -21.96 30.02
C GLY A 551 -7.53 -22.30 28.81
N LYS A 552 -6.97 -22.98 27.82
CA LYS A 552 -7.60 -23.48 26.58
C LYS A 552 -6.96 -24.82 26.21
N GLN A 553 -7.69 -25.72 25.53
CA GLN A 553 -7.15 -26.96 25.01
C GLN A 553 -6.28 -26.64 23.78
N ILE A 554 -5.02 -27.03 23.82
CA ILE A 554 -4.06 -26.81 22.74
C ILE A 554 -3.99 -28.09 21.93
N ALA A 555 -4.18 -27.96 20.63
CA ALA A 555 -4.04 -29.04 19.68
C ALA A 555 -2.55 -29.41 19.52
N GLU A 556 -2.21 -30.70 19.51
CA GLU A 556 -0.87 -31.23 19.30
C GLU A 556 -0.68 -31.78 17.88
N TYR A 557 0.54 -31.62 17.36
CA TYR A 557 0.91 -32.17 16.06
C TYR A 557 1.01 -33.69 16.14
N ALA A 558 0.57 -34.36 15.08
CA ALA A 558 0.43 -35.81 15.02
C ALA A 558 -0.47 -36.37 16.15
N ASP A 559 -1.47 -35.59 16.56
CA ASP A 559 -2.59 -36.04 17.40
C ASP A 559 -3.89 -35.40 16.92
N ASP A 560 -3.97 -34.07 16.90
CA ASP A 560 -5.18 -33.33 16.46
C ASP A 560 -5.04 -32.79 15.03
N PHE A 561 -3.80 -32.67 14.55
CA PHE A 561 -3.50 -32.26 13.18
C PHE A 561 -2.27 -32.97 12.65
N SER A 562 -2.20 -33.15 11.33
CA SER A 562 -1.14 -33.90 10.68
C SER A 562 0.01 -33.03 10.16
N MET A 563 1.19 -33.64 10.08
CA MET A 563 2.41 -33.05 9.58
C MET A 563 2.98 -33.82 8.36
N PRO A 564 3.80 -33.19 7.52
CA PRO A 564 4.13 -31.75 7.52
C PRO A 564 2.94 -30.90 7.03
N PHE A 565 2.81 -29.69 7.58
CA PHE A 565 1.93 -28.68 6.98
C PHE A 565 2.52 -28.14 5.69
N GLU A 566 1.72 -27.42 4.91
CA GLU A 566 2.10 -26.92 3.61
C GLU A 566 1.93 -25.40 3.52
N TYR A 567 2.69 -24.79 2.61
CA TYR A 567 2.55 -23.38 2.27
C TYR A 567 2.56 -23.17 0.76
N SER A 568 2.02 -22.05 0.33
CA SER A 568 1.96 -21.65 -1.07
C SER A 568 2.50 -20.23 -1.24
N THR A 569 3.25 -20.05 -2.32
CA THR A 569 3.84 -18.77 -2.75
C THR A 569 3.18 -18.23 -4.02
N ASP A 570 2.16 -18.93 -4.54
CA ASP A 570 1.47 -18.63 -5.80
C ASP A 570 -0.06 -18.53 -5.63
N GLY A 571 -0.53 -18.17 -4.41
CA GLY A 571 -1.95 -18.00 -4.12
C GLY A 571 -2.75 -19.31 -4.13
N GLY A 572 -2.10 -20.40 -3.71
CA GLY A 572 -2.72 -21.71 -3.53
C GLY A 572 -2.73 -22.61 -4.76
N GLU A 573 -2.06 -22.22 -5.86
CA GLU A 573 -1.96 -23.06 -7.06
C GLU A 573 -1.05 -24.28 -6.83
N THR A 574 0.08 -24.08 -6.15
CA THR A 574 1.00 -25.13 -5.73
C THR A 574 1.29 -25.04 -4.23
N TRP A 575 1.53 -26.21 -3.65
CA TRP A 575 1.75 -26.38 -2.22
C TRP A 575 3.10 -27.06 -1.98
N ILE A 576 3.86 -26.49 -1.06
CA ILE A 576 5.20 -26.91 -0.68
C ILE A 576 5.13 -27.37 0.77
N SER A 577 5.62 -28.57 1.07
CA SER A 577 5.70 -29.03 2.46
C SER A 577 6.74 -28.22 3.23
N ALA A 578 6.38 -27.80 4.44
CA ALA A 578 7.32 -27.17 5.36
C ALA A 578 8.43 -28.16 5.74
N THR A 579 9.64 -27.65 5.96
CA THR A 579 10.80 -28.46 6.34
C THR A 579 11.13 -28.26 7.81
N LEU A 580 11.69 -29.27 8.45
CA LEU A 580 12.26 -29.12 9.79
C LEU A 580 13.47 -28.17 9.71
N ASP A 581 13.47 -27.09 10.50
CA ASP A 581 14.60 -26.16 10.65
C ASP A 581 15.51 -26.60 11.78
N SER A 582 14.91 -26.92 12.93
CA SER A 582 15.63 -27.32 14.12
C SER A 582 14.73 -28.05 15.11
N MET A 583 15.34 -28.88 15.96
CA MET A 583 14.70 -29.45 17.14
C MET A 583 15.41 -28.94 18.39
N SER A 584 14.66 -28.33 19.31
CA SER A 584 15.21 -27.76 20.53
C SER A 584 14.58 -28.36 21.77
N VAL A 585 15.38 -28.63 22.80
CA VAL A 585 14.86 -29.09 24.10
C VAL A 585 14.49 -27.87 24.93
N ASN A 586 13.24 -27.79 25.37
CA ASN A 586 12.78 -26.69 26.22
C ASN A 586 13.26 -26.85 27.67
N GLU A 587 12.95 -25.86 28.51
CA GLU A 587 13.33 -25.87 29.94
C GLU A 587 12.77 -27.06 30.74
N ASN A 588 11.73 -27.72 30.22
CA ASN A 588 11.10 -28.91 30.79
C ASN A 588 11.61 -30.21 30.16
N GLY A 589 12.59 -30.17 29.25
CA GLY A 589 13.18 -31.33 28.61
C GLY A 589 12.37 -31.91 27.44
N ILE A 590 11.31 -31.22 27.01
CA ILE A 590 10.48 -31.63 25.88
C ILE A 590 11.09 -31.06 24.60
N LEU A 591 11.13 -31.87 23.54
CA LEU A 591 11.58 -31.43 22.24
C LEU A 591 10.50 -30.63 21.52
N TRP A 592 10.84 -29.41 21.11
CA TRP A 592 10.07 -28.57 20.21
C TRP A 592 10.68 -28.56 18.82
N PRO A 593 9.97 -29.10 17.82
CA PRO A 593 10.32 -28.90 16.43
C PRO A 593 9.97 -27.47 16.00
N THR A 594 10.88 -26.86 15.25
CA THR A 594 10.67 -25.61 14.55
C THR A 594 10.72 -25.90 13.05
N PHE A 595 9.73 -25.43 12.32
CA PHE A 595 9.60 -25.63 10.88
C PHE A 595 9.95 -24.34 10.14
N ALA A 596 10.58 -24.46 8.98
CA ALA A 596 10.87 -23.34 8.10
C ALA A 596 9.94 -23.34 6.89
N ILE A 597 9.49 -22.14 6.53
CA ILE A 597 8.84 -21.81 5.27
C ILE A 597 9.52 -20.56 4.67
N GLU A 598 9.34 -20.34 3.37
CA GLU A 598 9.98 -19.24 2.65
C GLU A 598 8.94 -18.22 2.19
N LEU A 599 9.15 -16.94 2.55
CA LEU A 599 8.52 -15.80 1.89
C LEU A 599 9.45 -15.38 0.72
N PRO A 600 9.01 -15.52 -0.54
CA PRO A 600 9.85 -15.16 -1.68
C PRO A 600 10.24 -13.68 -1.70
N ALA A 601 11.35 -13.37 -2.38
CA ALA A 601 11.71 -12.00 -2.72
C ALA A 601 10.54 -11.28 -3.41
N ASP A 602 10.40 -9.99 -3.14
CA ASP A 602 9.35 -9.10 -3.66
C ASP A 602 7.91 -9.52 -3.31
N SER A 603 7.71 -10.54 -2.46
CA SER A 603 6.39 -10.94 -1.96
C SER A 603 6.08 -10.30 -0.62
N THR A 604 4.79 -10.05 -0.40
CA THR A 604 4.24 -9.58 0.89
C THR A 604 3.30 -10.60 1.52
N SER A 605 3.10 -11.78 0.91
CA SER A 605 2.19 -12.78 1.48
C SER A 605 2.55 -14.20 1.11
N ILE A 606 2.14 -15.14 1.98
CA ILE A 606 2.16 -16.58 1.75
C ILE A 606 0.90 -17.20 2.35
N GLU A 607 0.35 -18.20 1.68
CA GLU A 607 -0.74 -19.01 2.26
C GLU A 607 -0.15 -20.21 2.99
N VAL A 608 -0.72 -20.53 4.15
CA VAL A 608 -0.35 -21.69 4.96
C VAL A 608 -1.60 -22.54 5.15
N ARG A 609 -1.47 -23.86 4.99
CA ARG A 609 -2.53 -24.81 5.32
C ARG A 609 -1.98 -25.95 6.17
N ILE A 610 -2.64 -26.21 7.29
CA ILE A 610 -2.31 -27.29 8.21
C ILE A 610 -3.37 -28.37 8.01
N PRO A 611 -3.00 -29.60 7.61
CA PRO A 611 -3.96 -30.68 7.48
C PRO A 611 -4.54 -31.02 8.85
N ILE A 612 -5.85 -30.92 8.97
CA ILE A 612 -6.61 -31.41 10.13
C ILE A 612 -7.40 -32.63 9.66
N PHE A 613 -7.90 -33.43 10.59
CA PHE A 613 -8.68 -34.60 10.22
C PHE A 613 -9.91 -34.76 11.08
N ASP A 614 -10.98 -35.13 10.41
CA ASP A 614 -12.30 -35.42 10.97
C ASP A 614 -12.26 -36.82 11.59
N ASP A 615 -12.37 -36.90 12.91
CA ASP A 615 -12.48 -38.18 13.59
C ASP A 615 -13.93 -38.53 14.02
N VAL A 616 -14.10 -39.23 15.14
CA VAL A 616 -15.41 -39.62 15.69
C VAL A 616 -15.49 -39.45 17.21
N GLU A 617 -14.44 -38.90 17.82
CA GLU A 617 -14.34 -38.66 19.24
C GLU A 617 -15.09 -37.35 19.57
N VAL A 618 -15.66 -37.27 20.78
CA VAL A 618 -16.38 -36.06 21.19
C VAL A 618 -15.48 -35.26 22.10
N GLU A 619 -15.08 -34.09 21.62
CA GLU A 619 -13.98 -33.34 22.20
C GLU A 619 -14.40 -31.91 22.58
N GLY A 620 -13.41 -31.15 23.04
CA GLY A 620 -13.58 -29.73 23.28
C GLY A 620 -13.27 -28.91 22.04
N ASP A 621 -13.47 -27.59 22.11
CA ASP A 621 -12.84 -26.70 21.14
C ASP A 621 -11.33 -26.67 21.41
N GLU A 622 -10.52 -26.91 20.38
CA GLU A 622 -9.07 -26.96 20.49
C GLU A 622 -8.40 -25.86 19.68
N TYR A 623 -7.12 -25.61 19.97
CA TYR A 623 -6.40 -24.47 19.40
C TYR A 623 -5.02 -24.89 18.92
N ILE A 624 -4.77 -24.75 17.62
CA ILE A 624 -3.41 -24.75 17.08
C ILE A 624 -2.80 -23.39 17.44
N GLU A 625 -1.84 -23.38 18.37
CA GLU A 625 -1.09 -22.18 18.74
C GLU A 625 0.34 -22.29 18.22
N ALA A 626 0.82 -21.25 17.53
CA ALA A 626 2.18 -21.18 17.05
C ALA A 626 2.80 -19.79 17.20
N VAL A 627 4.11 -19.75 17.34
CA VAL A 627 4.91 -18.52 17.24
C VAL A 627 5.66 -18.55 15.92
N ILE A 628 5.56 -17.47 15.16
CA ILE A 628 6.27 -17.25 13.91
C ILE A 628 7.37 -16.22 14.14
N THR A 629 8.60 -16.57 13.75
CA THR A 629 9.78 -15.71 13.88
C THR A 629 10.53 -15.62 12.57
N GLY A 630 11.35 -14.58 12.42
CA GLY A 630 12.25 -14.40 11.29
C GLY A 630 13.19 -13.22 11.54
N ASP A 631 14.37 -13.24 10.91
CA ASP A 631 15.41 -12.24 11.19
C ASP A 631 14.90 -10.80 10.97
N ASN A 632 14.12 -10.60 9.91
CA ASN A 632 13.54 -9.33 9.48
C ASN A 632 12.05 -9.18 9.85
N PHE A 633 11.59 -9.90 10.88
CA PHE A 633 10.19 -9.86 11.32
C PHE A 633 10.09 -9.63 12.81
N TYR A 634 9.00 -9.00 13.24
CA TYR A 634 8.55 -9.09 14.62
C TYR A 634 7.93 -10.47 14.87
N ASP A 635 8.05 -10.99 16.09
CA ASP A 635 7.48 -12.28 16.43
C ASP A 635 5.95 -12.19 16.38
N GLU A 636 5.30 -13.12 15.69
CA GLU A 636 3.85 -13.15 15.52
C GLU A 636 3.25 -14.41 16.14
N ASN A 637 2.15 -14.25 16.88
CA ASN A 637 1.42 -15.39 17.47
C ASN A 637 0.21 -15.73 16.61
N VAL A 638 0.11 -16.99 16.18
CA VAL A 638 -1.01 -17.51 15.41
C VAL A 638 -1.82 -18.47 16.28
N SER A 639 -3.14 -18.36 16.19
CA SER A 639 -4.10 -19.14 17.00
C SER A 639 -5.25 -19.59 16.11
N VAL A 640 -5.29 -20.85 15.67
CA VAL A 640 -6.41 -21.38 14.88
C VAL A 640 -7.27 -22.26 15.76
N LYS A 641 -8.57 -21.96 15.82
CA LYS A 641 -9.52 -22.75 16.61
C LYS A 641 -10.11 -23.88 15.77
N ILE A 642 -9.99 -25.11 16.24
CA ILE A 642 -10.64 -26.30 15.69
C ILE A 642 -11.95 -26.52 16.47
N ILE A 643 -13.05 -26.64 15.73
CA ILE A 643 -14.39 -26.89 16.27
C ILE A 643 -14.76 -28.35 15.97
N ASP A 644 -14.84 -29.14 17.05
CA ASP A 644 -15.42 -30.48 17.05
C ASP A 644 -16.82 -30.45 16.42
N ASN A 645 -17.04 -31.33 15.44
CA ASN A 645 -18.32 -31.44 14.76
C ASN A 645 -19.18 -32.62 15.27
N ASP A 646 -18.66 -33.40 16.20
CA ASP A 646 -19.28 -34.56 16.78
C ASP A 646 -20.09 -34.24 18.03
N THR A 647 -21.06 -35.12 18.28
CA THR A 647 -22.03 -34.90 19.37
C THR A 647 -22.38 -36.16 20.14
N GLU A 648 -21.91 -37.32 19.67
CA GLU A 648 -22.11 -38.62 20.28
C GLU A 648 -20.84 -39.45 20.13
N GLU A 649 -20.34 -39.96 21.25
CA GLU A 649 -19.17 -40.85 21.32
C GLU A 649 -19.21 -41.98 20.29
N ALA A 650 -18.05 -42.30 19.73
CA ALA A 650 -17.86 -43.44 18.85
C ALA A 650 -18.44 -44.74 19.45
N THR A 651 -19.22 -45.46 18.64
CA THR A 651 -19.77 -46.78 19.03
C THR A 651 -18.95 -47.95 18.48
N GLN A 652 -17.85 -47.63 17.79
CA GLN A 652 -16.91 -48.55 17.17
C GLN A 652 -15.55 -48.34 17.85
N PRO A 653 -14.71 -49.39 17.97
CA PRO A 653 -13.30 -49.24 18.30
C PRO A 653 -12.63 -48.14 17.47
N VAL A 654 -11.93 -47.23 18.14
CA VAL A 654 -11.16 -46.14 17.54
C VAL A 654 -9.70 -46.55 17.46
N VAL A 655 -9.08 -46.38 16.29
CA VAL A 655 -7.66 -46.67 16.03
C VAL A 655 -6.83 -45.44 16.33
N SER A 656 -5.75 -45.61 17.09
CA SER A 656 -4.72 -44.58 17.34
C SER A 656 -3.32 -45.16 17.22
N ILE A 657 -2.30 -44.29 17.18
CA ILE A 657 -0.88 -44.67 17.16
C ILE A 657 -0.12 -43.87 18.22
N ASP A 658 0.99 -44.40 18.73
CA ASP A 658 1.85 -43.67 19.65
C ASP A 658 2.91 -42.84 18.90
N TYR A 659 3.63 -42.01 19.65
CA TYR A 659 4.88 -41.41 19.18
C TYR A 659 6.09 -42.18 19.73
N VAL A 660 7.20 -42.13 18.99
CA VAL A 660 8.42 -42.87 19.32
C VAL A 660 9.63 -41.93 19.30
N TYR A 661 10.47 -42.07 20.33
CA TYR A 661 11.84 -41.58 20.31
C TYR A 661 12.78 -42.74 20.00
N ALA A 662 13.67 -42.55 19.03
CA ALA A 662 14.68 -43.50 18.66
C ALA A 662 16.07 -42.87 18.72
N ILE A 663 17.05 -43.66 19.14
CA ILE A 663 18.46 -43.29 19.08
C ILE A 663 19.08 -44.13 17.96
N GLU A 664 19.95 -43.57 17.16
CA GLU A 664 20.73 -44.34 16.20
C GLU A 664 21.40 -45.55 16.87
N GLY A 665 21.55 -46.64 16.14
CA GLY A 665 22.02 -47.92 16.69
C GLY A 665 21.00 -48.61 17.61
N GLN A 666 19.79 -48.06 17.75
CA GLN A 666 18.58 -48.85 18.06
C GLN A 666 18.16 -49.56 16.77
N GLU A 667 17.91 -50.87 16.80
CA GLU A 667 17.63 -51.62 15.56
C GLU A 667 16.30 -51.18 14.92
N TYR A 668 15.31 -50.81 15.75
CA TYR A 668 13.97 -50.40 15.31
C TYR A 668 13.38 -49.33 16.24
N ALA A 669 12.63 -48.40 15.68
CA ALA A 669 11.58 -47.66 16.36
C ALA A 669 10.29 -48.51 16.35
N GLU A 670 9.70 -48.75 17.52
CA GLU A 670 8.53 -49.61 17.66
C GLU A 670 7.29 -48.78 17.95
N PHE A 671 6.41 -48.67 16.95
CA PHE A 671 5.13 -48.00 17.06
C PHE A 671 4.03 -48.97 17.47
N THR A 672 3.19 -48.60 18.41
CA THR A 672 2.02 -49.35 18.85
C THR A 672 0.75 -48.74 18.25
N ILE A 673 0.11 -49.48 17.36
CA ILE A 673 -1.22 -49.13 16.86
C ILE A 673 -2.25 -49.79 17.76
N SER A 674 -3.14 -49.00 18.35
CA SER A 674 -4.08 -49.41 19.40
C SER A 674 -5.54 -49.26 18.98
N LEU A 675 -6.42 -49.94 19.71
CA LEU A 675 -7.88 -49.80 19.65
C LEU A 675 -8.41 -49.37 21.02
N SER A 676 -9.30 -48.38 21.05
CA SER A 676 -9.98 -47.93 22.28
C SER A 676 -10.77 -49.04 22.98
N GLU A 677 -11.26 -50.02 22.22
CA GLU A 677 -11.81 -51.27 22.74
C GLU A 677 -11.58 -52.46 21.80
N ALA A 678 -11.69 -53.69 22.33
CA ALA A 678 -11.45 -54.88 21.52
C ALA A 678 -12.51 -55.06 20.41
N SER A 679 -12.05 -55.08 19.16
CA SER A 679 -12.91 -55.35 18.00
C SER A 679 -13.43 -56.79 17.98
N THR A 680 -14.63 -56.99 17.41
CA THR A 680 -15.20 -58.33 17.20
C THR A 680 -14.75 -59.01 15.92
N THR A 681 -14.04 -58.28 15.05
CA THR A 681 -13.51 -58.75 13.77
C THR A 681 -12.01 -58.44 13.66
N ASP A 682 -11.35 -58.97 12.64
CA ASP A 682 -9.96 -58.57 12.38
C ASP A 682 -9.99 -57.14 11.82
N VAL A 683 -9.24 -56.22 12.43
CA VAL A 683 -9.05 -54.84 11.96
C VAL A 683 -7.75 -54.79 11.17
N THR A 684 -7.78 -54.21 9.97
CA THR A 684 -6.55 -53.97 9.20
C THR A 684 -6.33 -52.48 9.05
N VAL A 685 -5.08 -52.05 9.13
CA VAL A 685 -4.66 -50.65 9.00
C VAL A 685 -3.47 -50.61 8.06
N ASP A 686 -3.52 -49.76 7.04
CA ASP A 686 -2.36 -49.46 6.21
C ASP A 686 -1.51 -48.40 6.90
N TYR A 687 -0.18 -48.50 6.79
CA TYR A 687 0.75 -47.52 7.33
C TYR A 687 1.86 -47.20 6.33
N GLY A 688 2.43 -46.00 6.43
CA GLY A 688 3.63 -45.59 5.71
C GLY A 688 4.41 -44.53 6.46
N VAL A 689 5.72 -44.45 6.23
CA VAL A 689 6.60 -43.48 6.90
C VAL A 689 6.97 -42.35 5.96
N VAL A 690 6.89 -41.12 6.44
CA VAL A 690 7.28 -39.90 5.74
C VAL A 690 8.36 -39.19 6.56
N GLY A 691 9.53 -38.98 5.96
CA GLY A 691 10.62 -38.24 6.60
C GLY A 691 10.37 -36.73 6.55
N VAL A 692 10.63 -36.02 7.65
CA VAL A 692 10.51 -34.56 7.78
C VAL A 692 11.73 -34.05 8.56
N GLY A 693 12.83 -33.83 7.85
CA GLY A 693 14.14 -33.64 8.47
C GLY A 693 14.97 -34.92 8.34
N ALA A 694 14.38 -36.08 8.70
CA ALA A 694 14.98 -37.37 8.43
C ALA A 694 14.77 -37.81 6.96
N THR A 695 15.77 -38.48 6.41
CA THR A 695 15.90 -39.00 5.05
C THR A 695 15.82 -40.52 5.01
N ALA A 696 14.84 -41.03 4.26
CA ALA A 696 14.68 -42.47 4.07
C ALA A 696 15.88 -43.08 3.30
N GLY A 697 16.50 -44.11 3.90
CA GLY A 697 17.70 -44.80 3.41
C GLY A 697 19.01 -44.25 3.98
N GLU A 698 18.95 -43.14 4.71
CA GLU A 698 20.07 -42.55 5.46
C GLU A 698 19.78 -42.73 6.96
N ASP A 699 18.61 -42.29 7.47
CA ASP A 699 18.33 -42.30 8.93
C ASP A 699 17.32 -43.39 9.33
N PHE A 700 16.44 -43.78 8.40
CA PHE A 700 15.52 -44.90 8.57
C PHE A 700 15.27 -45.66 7.27
N GLU A 701 14.87 -46.93 7.32
CA GLU A 701 14.45 -47.65 6.10
C GLU A 701 13.03 -47.25 5.67
N ASP A 702 12.83 -46.90 4.38
CA ASP A 702 11.50 -46.66 3.80
C ASP A 702 10.59 -47.88 4.00
N VAL A 703 9.55 -47.72 4.83
CA VAL A 703 8.65 -48.80 5.23
C VAL A 703 7.19 -48.39 5.07
N SER A 704 6.42 -49.28 4.46
CA SER A 704 4.96 -49.19 4.38
C SER A 704 4.36 -50.59 4.31
N GLY A 705 3.10 -50.72 4.72
CA GLY A 705 2.43 -52.01 4.68
C GLY A 705 1.02 -51.98 5.24
N THR A 706 0.47 -53.18 5.44
CA THR A 706 -0.81 -53.39 6.12
C THR A 706 -0.54 -54.22 7.35
N VAL A 707 -0.97 -53.74 8.52
CA VAL A 707 -0.95 -54.48 9.77
C VAL A 707 -2.36 -55.02 10.09
N THR A 708 -2.45 -56.04 10.94
CA THR A 708 -3.72 -56.61 11.36
C THR A 708 -3.76 -56.72 12.89
N ILE A 709 -4.77 -56.12 13.50
CA ILE A 709 -5.16 -56.35 14.89
C ILE A 709 -6.20 -57.48 14.88
N PRO A 710 -5.87 -58.70 15.32
CA PRO A 710 -6.80 -59.83 15.27
C PRO A 710 -8.01 -59.61 16.19
N ALA A 711 -9.16 -60.17 15.83
CA ALA A 711 -10.37 -60.07 16.62
C ALA A 711 -10.15 -60.41 18.11
N GLY A 712 -10.59 -59.51 18.99
CA GLY A 712 -10.45 -59.61 20.44
C GLY A 712 -9.12 -59.11 21.01
N GLN A 713 -8.17 -58.69 20.17
CA GLN A 713 -6.98 -57.94 20.58
C GLN A 713 -7.24 -56.43 20.49
N THR A 714 -6.41 -55.64 21.15
CA THR A 714 -6.52 -54.17 21.20
C THR A 714 -5.31 -53.46 20.65
N SER A 715 -4.24 -54.15 20.25
CA SER A 715 -3.06 -53.48 19.70
C SER A 715 -2.22 -54.40 18.82
N VAL A 716 -1.32 -53.78 18.04
CA VAL A 716 -0.27 -54.44 17.26
C VAL A 716 0.91 -53.49 17.10
N THR A 717 2.12 -54.02 17.08
CA THR A 717 3.34 -53.23 16.88
C THR A 717 3.77 -53.22 15.41
N VAL A 718 4.33 -52.08 14.99
CA VAL A 718 4.99 -51.85 13.70
C VAL A 718 6.42 -51.39 13.96
N GLN A 719 7.36 -51.98 13.23
CA GLN A 719 8.78 -51.68 13.37
C GLN A 719 9.24 -50.81 12.19
N VAL A 720 9.81 -49.65 12.51
CA VAL A 720 10.53 -48.79 11.56
C VAL A 720 12.02 -48.99 11.80
N PRO A 721 12.77 -49.62 10.88
CA PRO A 721 14.21 -49.82 11.06
C PRO A 721 14.94 -48.48 11.09
N ILE A 722 15.75 -48.27 12.13
CA ILE A 722 16.57 -47.07 12.29
C ILE A 722 17.98 -47.41 11.80
N ILE A 723 18.54 -46.52 11.00
CA ILE A 723 19.89 -46.67 10.48
C ILE A 723 20.86 -46.07 11.50
N ASP A 724 22.07 -46.61 11.52
CA ASP A 724 23.13 -46.21 12.45
C ASP A 724 24.32 -45.94 11.58
N ASP A 725 24.86 -44.73 11.63
CA ASP A 725 26.03 -44.38 10.84
C ASP A 725 27.21 -43.83 11.64
N THR A 726 27.90 -42.82 11.11
CA THR A 726 29.05 -42.16 11.75
C THR A 726 29.07 -40.65 11.46
N GLU A 727 28.07 -40.14 10.76
CA GLU A 727 27.88 -38.71 10.53
C GLU A 727 27.36 -38.08 11.82
N ILE A 728 27.66 -36.79 12.04
CA ILE A 728 27.21 -36.10 13.25
C ILE A 728 26.11 -35.17 12.83
N GLU A 729 24.93 -35.38 13.38
CA GLU A 729 23.69 -34.77 12.92
C GLU A 729 22.89 -34.18 14.09
N ASP A 730 22.05 -33.21 13.76
CA ASP A 730 21.08 -32.69 14.71
C ASP A 730 19.91 -33.68 14.83
N ALA A 731 19.09 -33.55 15.87
CA ALA A 731 17.91 -34.42 16.01
C ALA A 731 16.93 -34.22 14.85
N GLU A 732 16.40 -35.32 14.35
CA GLU A 732 15.58 -35.37 13.15
C GLU A 732 14.17 -35.89 13.43
N MET A 733 13.29 -35.73 12.45
CA MET A 733 11.89 -36.12 12.57
C MET A 733 11.37 -36.88 11.35
N ALA A 734 10.47 -37.82 11.60
CA ALA A 734 9.65 -38.50 10.61
C ALA A 734 8.26 -38.76 11.20
N PHE A 735 7.33 -39.21 10.37
CA PHE A 735 5.96 -39.50 10.77
C PHE A 735 5.48 -40.83 10.18
N VAL A 736 4.77 -41.61 10.98
CA VAL A 736 4.06 -42.82 10.54
C VAL A 736 2.61 -42.47 10.33
N THR A 737 2.13 -42.49 9.09
CA THR A 737 0.72 -42.16 8.76
C THR A 737 -0.10 -43.43 8.57
N LEU A 738 -1.25 -43.49 9.23
CA LEU A 738 -2.25 -44.56 9.15
C LEU A 738 -3.31 -44.25 8.09
N SER A 739 -3.82 -45.29 7.43
CA SER A 739 -4.89 -45.15 6.46
C SER A 739 -5.65 -46.47 6.25
N ASN A 740 -6.72 -46.43 5.46
CA ASN A 740 -7.47 -47.60 5.02
C ASN A 740 -7.89 -48.55 6.15
N VAL A 741 -8.31 -48.01 7.31
CA VAL A 741 -8.84 -48.80 8.44
C VAL A 741 -10.03 -49.64 7.96
N THR A 742 -10.03 -50.94 8.27
CA THR A 742 -11.14 -51.85 7.95
C THR A 742 -11.66 -52.58 9.19
N GLY A 743 -12.79 -53.28 9.03
CA GLY A 743 -13.46 -53.99 10.12
C GLY A 743 -14.64 -53.20 10.67
N ASP A 744 -14.93 -53.39 11.95
CA ASP A 744 -15.88 -52.61 12.74
C ASP A 744 -15.18 -51.51 13.55
N ALA A 745 -14.08 -50.95 13.04
CA ALA A 745 -13.28 -49.89 13.66
C ALA A 745 -13.23 -48.64 12.77
N VAL A 746 -12.88 -47.51 13.38
CA VAL A 746 -12.74 -46.18 12.75
C VAL A 746 -11.39 -45.59 13.13
N LEU A 747 -10.89 -44.64 12.33
CA LEU A 747 -9.64 -43.94 12.60
C LEU A 747 -9.93 -42.80 13.57
N GLY A 748 -9.15 -42.69 14.65
CA GLY A 748 -9.05 -41.50 15.49
C GLY A 748 -7.78 -40.77 15.06
N ASP A 749 -6.76 -40.82 15.90
CA ASP A 749 -5.41 -40.40 15.55
C ASP A 749 -4.82 -41.19 14.36
N MET A 750 -4.47 -40.44 13.32
CA MET A 750 -3.93 -40.98 12.08
C MET A 750 -2.41 -40.93 11.95
N GLN A 751 -1.66 -40.32 12.88
CA GLN A 751 -0.24 -40.10 12.65
C GLN A 751 0.59 -40.22 13.93
N GLY A 752 1.63 -41.07 13.91
CA GLY A 752 2.61 -41.16 15.00
C GLY A 752 3.88 -40.39 14.65
N SER A 753 4.40 -39.56 15.57
CA SER A 753 5.69 -38.88 15.35
C SER A 753 6.89 -39.77 15.73
N LEU A 754 7.90 -39.82 14.86
CA LEU A 754 9.21 -40.42 15.09
C LEU A 754 10.24 -39.32 15.26
N ARG A 755 10.99 -39.33 16.35
CA ARG A 755 12.12 -38.43 16.56
C ARG A 755 13.40 -39.24 16.67
N ILE A 756 14.36 -38.99 15.79
CA ILE A 756 15.60 -39.75 15.68
C ILE A 756 16.72 -38.89 16.27
N PHE A 757 17.49 -39.49 17.16
CA PHE A 757 18.63 -38.85 17.77
C PHE A 757 19.91 -39.53 17.33
N ASP A 758 20.83 -38.71 16.87
CA ASP A 758 22.20 -39.12 16.63
C ASP A 758 22.84 -39.70 17.90
N ASN A 759 23.63 -40.76 17.73
CA ASN A 759 24.43 -41.37 18.79
C ASN A 759 25.93 -41.05 18.65
N ASP A 760 26.30 -40.33 17.60
CA ASP A 760 27.65 -39.92 17.29
C ASP A 760 27.94 -38.52 17.82
N SER A 761 29.20 -38.33 18.21
CA SER A 761 29.69 -37.02 18.65
C SER A 761 31.21 -37.02 18.60
N GLU A 762 31.82 -35.86 18.34
CA GLU A 762 33.28 -35.72 18.41
C GLU A 762 33.80 -35.99 19.84
N ASP A 763 32.97 -35.75 20.87
CA ASP A 763 33.26 -35.99 22.28
C ASP A 763 32.01 -36.50 23.03
N LEU A 764 31.83 -37.82 23.12
CA LEU A 764 30.71 -38.43 23.87
C LEU A 764 30.86 -38.30 25.40
N LEU A 765 29.78 -37.88 26.06
CA LEU A 765 29.62 -37.91 27.51
C LEU A 765 29.50 -39.35 27.99
N GLN A 766 30.24 -39.70 29.06
CA GLN A 766 30.13 -41.01 29.69
C GLN A 766 29.10 -40.97 30.82
N VAL A 767 27.92 -41.52 30.56
CA VAL A 767 26.83 -41.65 31.52
C VAL A 767 26.46 -43.10 31.84
N ASN A 768 25.75 -43.29 32.94
CA ASN A 768 25.17 -44.56 33.38
C ASN A 768 23.72 -44.31 33.78
N LEU A 769 22.83 -45.19 33.33
CA LEU A 769 21.41 -45.22 33.68
C LEU A 769 21.16 -46.28 34.76
N ASP A 770 20.36 -45.92 35.77
CA ASP A 770 19.92 -46.80 36.85
C ASP A 770 18.41 -46.65 37.07
N ILE A 771 17.73 -47.76 37.37
CA ILE A 771 16.30 -47.81 37.70
C ILE A 771 16.17 -48.24 39.16
N ASP A 772 15.41 -47.48 39.95
CA ASP A 772 15.08 -47.82 41.33
C ASP A 772 14.12 -49.04 41.39
N PRO A 773 13.98 -49.70 42.55
CA PRO A 773 13.00 -50.78 42.71
C PRO A 773 11.58 -50.39 42.24
N VAL A 774 11.04 -51.17 41.29
CA VAL A 774 9.65 -51.07 40.83
C VAL A 774 8.72 -51.42 41.99
N THR A 775 7.99 -50.47 42.58
CA THR A 775 7.29 -50.63 43.88
C THR A 775 8.24 -50.86 45.07
N GLU A 776 7.71 -50.74 46.31
CA GLU A 776 8.53 -50.91 47.53
C GLU A 776 9.21 -52.28 47.64
N ASP A 777 8.69 -53.31 46.95
CA ASP A 777 9.19 -54.68 47.04
C ASP A 777 9.54 -55.35 45.69
N SER A 778 9.57 -54.61 44.57
CA SER A 778 9.89 -55.17 43.25
C SER A 778 8.93 -56.27 42.80
N ILE A 779 7.69 -56.23 43.30
CA ILE A 779 6.64 -57.15 42.96
C ILE A 779 5.39 -56.34 42.64
N VAL A 780 4.86 -56.53 41.43
CA VAL A 780 3.56 -55.98 41.04
C VAL A 780 2.47 -56.88 41.61
N ASN A 781 1.70 -56.36 42.57
CA ASN A 781 0.53 -57.03 43.11
C ASN A 781 -0.75 -56.64 42.35
N ASN A 782 -1.88 -57.30 42.62
CA ASN A 782 -3.12 -57.05 41.89
C ASN A 782 -3.67 -55.62 42.02
N VAL A 783 -3.33 -54.89 43.08
CA VAL A 783 -3.76 -53.48 43.24
C VAL A 783 -2.88 -52.61 42.35
N GLU A 784 -1.56 -52.79 42.41
CA GLU A 784 -0.63 -52.07 41.55
C GLU A 784 -0.88 -52.37 40.07
N ALA A 785 -1.22 -53.62 39.71
CA ALA A 785 -1.54 -54.00 38.34
C ALA A 785 -2.81 -53.32 37.77
N ASP A 786 -3.67 -52.78 38.63
CA ASP A 786 -4.91 -52.08 38.25
C ASP A 786 -4.78 -50.54 38.41
N GLU A 787 -3.60 -50.03 38.77
CA GLU A 787 -3.32 -48.60 39.04
C GLU A 787 -2.09 -48.11 38.26
N MET A 788 -1.85 -46.80 38.24
CA MET A 788 -0.58 -46.23 37.75
C MET A 788 0.53 -46.47 38.78
N VAL A 789 1.72 -46.82 38.31
CA VAL A 789 2.92 -47.06 39.13
C VAL A 789 4.01 -46.10 38.70
N THR A 790 4.49 -45.27 39.62
CA THR A 790 5.65 -44.40 39.37
C THR A 790 6.93 -45.21 39.38
N ILE A 791 7.66 -45.21 38.25
CA ILE A 791 9.02 -45.70 38.13
C ILE A 791 9.98 -44.53 38.31
N THR A 792 11.04 -44.72 39.09
CA THR A 792 12.07 -43.70 39.32
C THR A 792 13.45 -44.25 39.00
N GLY A 793 14.41 -43.36 38.80
CA GLY A 793 15.80 -43.75 38.63
C GLY A 793 16.76 -42.58 38.62
N SER A 794 18.00 -42.87 38.21
CA SER A 794 19.02 -41.84 38.08
C SER A 794 19.93 -42.02 36.88
N VAL A 795 20.46 -40.91 36.38
CA VAL A 795 21.50 -40.84 35.37
C VAL A 795 22.72 -40.17 36.00
N THR A 796 23.87 -40.83 35.93
CA THR A 796 25.11 -40.38 36.57
C THR A 796 26.28 -40.46 35.61
N GLY A 797 27.29 -39.61 35.78
CA GLY A 797 28.46 -39.64 34.89
C GLY A 797 29.09 -38.27 34.73
N ASP A 798 29.49 -37.97 33.50
CA ASP A 798 29.89 -36.63 33.08
C ASP A 798 28.71 -35.64 33.22
N ASP A 799 29.03 -34.34 33.33
CA ASP A 799 28.03 -33.29 33.56
C ASP A 799 27.18 -33.09 32.29
N PHE A 800 25.86 -33.12 32.46
CA PHE A 800 24.86 -32.83 31.43
C PHE A 800 23.83 -31.82 31.95
N VAL A 801 23.10 -31.17 31.04
CA VAL A 801 22.07 -30.18 31.40
C VAL A 801 20.66 -30.77 31.34
N SER A 802 20.43 -31.68 30.40
CA SER A 802 19.17 -32.39 30.20
C SER A 802 19.40 -33.73 29.51
N GLY A 803 18.36 -34.56 29.50
CA GLY A 803 18.31 -35.78 28.72
C GLY A 803 16.92 -36.39 28.72
N LEU A 804 16.76 -37.44 27.91
CA LEU A 804 15.55 -38.21 27.76
C LEU A 804 15.85 -39.67 28.12
N VAL A 805 15.13 -40.19 29.10
CA VAL A 805 15.10 -41.60 29.47
C VAL A 805 13.90 -42.24 28.80
N THR A 806 14.14 -43.35 28.14
CA THR A 806 13.12 -44.15 27.48
C THR A 806 13.11 -45.55 28.10
N LEU A 807 11.95 -45.99 28.59
CA LEU A 807 11.70 -47.34 29.07
C LEU A 807 10.86 -48.11 28.06
N TYR A 808 11.07 -49.41 27.96
CA TYR A 808 10.23 -50.35 27.23
C TYR A 808 9.69 -51.37 28.23
N ILE A 809 8.37 -51.42 28.37
CA ILE A 809 7.65 -52.28 29.33
C ILE A 809 6.51 -52.95 28.59
N ASN A 810 6.52 -54.29 28.49
CA ASN A 810 5.51 -55.04 27.72
C ASN A 810 5.36 -54.50 26.27
N GLU A 811 6.48 -54.21 25.62
CA GLU A 811 6.54 -53.63 24.27
C GLU A 811 5.94 -52.21 24.16
N VAL A 812 5.58 -51.56 25.29
CA VAL A 812 5.11 -50.17 25.36
C VAL A 812 6.25 -49.25 25.76
N GLN A 813 6.41 -48.14 25.03
CA GLN A 813 7.42 -47.12 25.33
C GLN A 813 6.91 -46.11 26.36
N TYR A 814 7.74 -45.80 27.37
CA TYR A 814 7.48 -44.78 28.39
C TYR A 814 8.66 -43.82 28.46
N ASN A 815 8.40 -42.51 28.48
CA ASN A 815 9.44 -41.49 28.41
C ASN A 815 9.50 -40.64 29.68
N ALA A 816 10.71 -40.26 30.10
CA ALA A 816 10.97 -39.41 31.25
C ALA A 816 12.10 -38.44 30.95
N VAL A 817 11.91 -37.17 31.30
CA VAL A 817 12.99 -36.18 31.25
C VAL A 817 13.92 -36.36 32.45
N VAL A 818 15.22 -36.22 32.21
CA VAL A 818 16.24 -36.11 33.26
C VAL A 818 16.92 -34.75 33.19
N GLY A 819 16.90 -33.99 34.28
CA GLY A 819 17.58 -32.70 34.37
C GLY A 819 19.03 -32.85 34.84
N SER A 820 19.75 -31.72 34.99
CA SER A 820 21.11 -31.68 35.52
C SER A 820 21.30 -32.29 36.94
N ASP A 821 20.22 -32.55 37.67
CA ASP A 821 20.27 -33.27 38.96
C ASP A 821 20.35 -34.79 38.80
N GLY A 822 20.16 -35.29 37.58
CA GLY A 822 20.27 -36.68 37.20
C GLY A 822 19.15 -37.56 37.74
N VAL A 823 18.04 -37.02 38.23
CA VAL A 823 16.90 -37.79 38.73
C VAL A 823 15.78 -37.76 37.69
N TRP A 824 15.13 -38.91 37.49
CA TRP A 824 14.00 -39.02 36.58
C TRP A 824 12.89 -39.89 37.17
N SER A 825 11.67 -39.67 36.69
CA SER A 825 10.51 -40.47 37.04
C SER A 825 9.47 -40.47 35.93
N VAL A 826 8.80 -41.61 35.73
CA VAL A 826 7.69 -41.76 34.79
C VAL A 826 6.60 -42.61 35.44
N ASP A 827 5.34 -42.21 35.26
CA ASP A 827 4.20 -43.02 35.67
C ASP A 827 3.87 -44.02 34.56
N VAL A 828 3.77 -45.30 34.89
CA VAL A 828 3.50 -46.38 33.94
C VAL A 828 2.23 -47.14 34.33
N GLN A 829 1.53 -47.70 33.35
CA GLN A 829 0.33 -48.49 33.62
C GLN A 829 0.74 -49.80 34.31
N GLY A 830 0.18 -50.08 35.48
CA GLY A 830 0.49 -51.30 36.22
C GLY A 830 0.10 -52.59 35.47
N SER A 831 -0.86 -52.52 34.55
CA SER A 831 -1.23 -53.64 33.70
C SER A 831 -0.12 -54.02 32.74
N ASP A 832 0.68 -53.07 32.27
CA ASP A 832 1.79 -53.32 31.36
C ASP A 832 2.94 -53.97 32.12
N LEU A 833 3.26 -53.46 33.31
CA LEU A 833 4.21 -54.10 34.22
C LEU A 833 3.80 -55.55 34.57
N ALA A 834 2.50 -55.82 34.72
CA ALA A 834 1.99 -57.15 35.03
C ALA A 834 1.93 -58.09 33.81
N ALA A 835 1.77 -57.53 32.61
CA ALA A 835 1.71 -58.24 31.34
C ALA A 835 3.09 -58.53 30.76
N ASP A 836 4.10 -57.77 31.19
CA ASP A 836 5.48 -57.93 30.75
C ASP A 836 6.00 -59.36 30.99
N SER A 837 6.44 -59.98 29.90
CA SER A 837 6.54 -61.44 29.81
C SER A 837 7.82 -62.00 30.43
N ASP A 838 8.88 -61.20 30.47
CA ASP A 838 10.16 -61.56 31.06
C ASP A 838 10.41 -60.88 32.42
N GLY A 839 9.62 -59.85 32.75
CA GLY A 839 9.64 -59.14 34.02
C GLY A 839 10.86 -58.25 34.17
N GLN A 840 11.37 -57.70 33.07
CA GLN A 840 12.52 -56.79 33.00
C GLN A 840 12.10 -55.48 32.33
N ILE A 841 12.64 -54.36 32.81
CA ILE A 841 12.46 -53.07 32.17
C ILE A 841 13.70 -52.78 31.34
N ASP A 842 13.53 -52.78 30.03
CA ASP A 842 14.52 -52.27 29.10
C ASP A 842 14.53 -50.75 29.17
N ALA A 843 15.70 -50.14 29.22
CA ALA A 843 15.81 -48.69 29.28
C ALA A 843 17.02 -48.14 28.52
N SER A 844 16.86 -46.94 27.99
CA SER A 844 17.94 -46.17 27.39
C SER A 844 17.86 -44.72 27.82
N VAL A 845 18.98 -44.01 27.68
CA VAL A 845 19.04 -42.57 27.91
C VAL A 845 19.91 -41.93 26.85
N LEU A 846 19.50 -40.73 26.43
CA LEU A 846 20.32 -39.74 25.74
C LEU A 846 20.41 -38.48 26.60
N VAL A 847 21.62 -37.99 26.87
CA VAL A 847 21.83 -36.72 27.56
C VAL A 847 22.60 -35.75 26.68
N SER A 848 22.45 -34.45 26.94
CA SER A 848 23.23 -33.39 26.30
C SER A 848 23.78 -32.41 27.34
N ASN A 849 24.90 -31.76 27.05
CA ASN A 849 25.42 -30.65 27.87
C ASN A 849 25.31 -29.30 27.13
N GLY A 850 25.60 -28.21 27.86
CA GLY A 850 25.56 -26.85 27.29
C GLY A 850 26.66 -26.54 26.26
N GLU A 851 27.54 -27.51 25.96
CA GLU A 851 28.57 -27.42 24.92
C GLU A 851 28.18 -28.23 23.66
N GLY A 852 26.97 -28.81 23.62
CA GLY A 852 26.47 -29.63 22.51
C GLY A 852 27.00 -31.07 22.49
N GLN A 853 27.72 -31.50 23.52
CA GLN A 853 28.17 -32.89 23.63
C GLN A 853 27.01 -33.77 24.08
N GLN A 854 26.93 -34.98 23.52
CA GLN A 854 25.87 -35.94 23.83
C GLN A 854 26.43 -37.20 24.49
N GLY A 855 25.60 -37.96 25.21
CA GLY A 855 25.98 -39.25 25.76
C GLY A 855 24.82 -40.20 25.91
N THR A 856 25.07 -41.48 25.69
CA THR A 856 24.04 -42.52 25.76
C THR A 856 24.38 -43.61 26.76
N ALA A 857 23.36 -44.23 27.35
CA ALA A 857 23.50 -45.47 28.11
C ALA A 857 22.26 -46.35 27.92
N ARG A 858 22.44 -47.68 28.06
CA ARG A 858 21.36 -48.66 28.02
C ARG A 858 21.40 -49.57 29.24
N LEU A 859 20.25 -49.99 29.72
CA LEU A 859 20.02 -50.90 30.84
C LEU A 859 19.00 -51.96 30.42
N HIS A 860 19.22 -53.20 30.86
CA HIS A 860 18.29 -54.33 30.72
C HIS A 860 18.23 -55.08 32.05
#